data_AF-A0A940F079-F1
#
_entry.id   AF-A0A940F079-F1
#
_cell.length_a   1.000
_cell.length_b   1.000
_cell.length_c   1.000
_cell.angle_alpha   90.00
_cell.angle_beta   90.00
_cell.angle_gamma   90.00
#
_symmetry.space_group_name_H-M   'P 1'
#
loop_
_entity.id
_entity.type
_entity.pdbx_description
1 polymer ?
#
loop_
_entity_poly.entity_id
_entity_poly.type
_entity_poly.pdbx_seq_one_letter_code
_entity_poly.pdbx_strand_id
1 'polypeptide(L)'
;MLKWDAPELVNGITTYWDDTDIATAYLLPKTARFRLDDEGNPVFKFMKYKFPIDRADGKKGGGFLVCDVAFGVTKEDQDALRDPLQERVNERWRQAGHADAAPAVRFGELSYLRGTASVTILDSGGALVEKVHNPASPSLYGDMILPITVELSPEGATLLESALQAKGGIVQVSYDIWTPVKLPPLTAHVWFNASKFSFFHQHIDVEENFCAEDDYTESITDLIVQSDAGGVKIDPGTVTDQKVISAVTDWAWSALADATTRMVLGDVPVQNPEEIRKLYTEQDFENIDMTVMTTRLVNFDRTFTQDQVMEWNPQPRGTIPNITSMKGPDGEPYKWADFATTVDLDDPFFRTMTVKTRVNADFEKLPLHSVEVKIEYDNAGDKKVEEYPLTNANDVGTFTSFVANNNRRYTYTYQVNYKGEAQAFTSEPKVANDPSLIINVGDIGILDVDIKPGDLNFDQVKSAQVSLWYEDNGLPRLETSVTLDKDHTEATWTKVIFQPRRQPVHYQVKYFMTDGREFEGGERTTASTELRINDPFGSTRTVQVRGFGLNDDHIDAIFVDLSYVDTVNDFTQTRSITLTKESSFEDWVFPAILADGGTLTYSGNIRFADGTVEAIPTTPVEGTTVMVGDVVLTQPIAVMADLVDFATTKLVKVSLHHVEDKLDETEDLVFKDGAPTTGVWAMPFKDKTKKSYSWKATYFKADGSNATVEGHDVTDETLVLPAHA
;
A
#
# COMPACT_ATOMS: atom_id res chain seq x y z
N MET A 1 -71.49 -11.12 13.64
CA MET A 1 -70.06 -11.48 13.60
C MET A 1 -69.86 -12.49 12.48
N LEU A 2 -68.68 -12.49 11.85
CA LEU A 2 -68.34 -13.41 10.76
C LEU A 2 -68.55 -14.88 11.19
N LYS A 3 -69.34 -15.59 10.39
CA LYS A 3 -69.49 -17.04 10.43
C LYS A 3 -68.45 -17.66 9.47
N TRP A 4 -67.42 -18.28 10.02
CA TRP A 4 -66.26 -18.74 9.24
C TRP A 4 -66.42 -20.17 8.71
N ASP A 5 -67.41 -20.92 9.17
CA ASP A 5 -67.77 -22.21 8.60
C ASP A 5 -68.55 -22.06 7.29
N ALA A 6 -68.31 -22.96 6.33
CA ALA A 6 -68.94 -23.01 5.01
C ALA A 6 -68.76 -21.73 4.14
N PRO A 7 -67.52 -21.34 3.78
CA PRO A 7 -67.30 -20.28 2.81
C PRO A 7 -67.89 -20.59 1.43
N GLU A 8 -68.34 -19.55 0.74
CA GLU A 8 -68.75 -19.62 -0.66
C GLU A 8 -67.69 -18.95 -1.54
N LEU A 9 -67.45 -19.49 -2.74
CA LEU A 9 -66.60 -18.84 -3.73
C LEU A 9 -67.48 -18.15 -4.77
N VAL A 10 -67.50 -16.81 -4.77
CA VAL A 10 -68.28 -16.02 -5.72
C VAL A 10 -67.32 -15.12 -6.50
N ASN A 11 -67.33 -15.23 -7.83
CA ASN A 11 -66.41 -14.51 -8.73
C ASN A 11 -64.93 -14.57 -8.30
N GLY A 12 -64.49 -15.71 -7.74
CA GLY A 12 -63.10 -15.90 -7.31
C GLY A 12 -62.75 -15.36 -5.91
N ILE A 13 -63.67 -14.65 -5.26
CA ILE A 13 -63.53 -14.10 -3.90
C ILE A 13 -64.21 -15.04 -2.90
N THR A 14 -63.54 -15.24 -1.76
CA THR A 14 -64.08 -16.08 -0.68
C THR A 14 -65.05 -15.24 0.15
N THR A 15 -66.31 -15.64 0.17
CA THR A 15 -67.38 -14.94 0.86
C THR A 15 -67.84 -15.73 2.06
N TYR A 16 -67.83 -15.07 3.22
CA TYR A 16 -68.40 -15.54 4.47
C TYR A 16 -69.65 -14.73 4.77
N TRP A 17 -70.55 -15.27 5.57
CA TRP A 17 -71.79 -14.58 5.93
C TRP A 17 -71.79 -14.19 7.40
N ASP A 18 -72.56 -13.18 7.76
CA ASP A 18 -72.78 -12.88 9.17
C ASP A 18 -73.65 -13.97 9.80
N ASP A 19 -73.33 -14.33 11.04
CA ASP A 19 -74.09 -15.34 11.78
C ASP A 19 -75.51 -14.88 12.16
N THR A 20 -75.70 -13.58 12.38
CA THR A 20 -76.97 -12.99 12.86
C THR A 20 -77.72 -12.22 11.77
N ASP A 21 -76.98 -11.56 10.87
CA ASP A 21 -77.57 -10.75 9.79
C ASP A 21 -77.47 -11.47 8.44
N ILE A 22 -78.60 -11.99 7.97
CA ILE A 22 -78.74 -12.72 6.70
C ILE A 22 -78.35 -11.90 5.46
N ALA A 23 -78.31 -10.57 5.57
CA ALA A 23 -77.98 -9.65 4.48
C ALA A 23 -76.51 -9.22 4.45
N THR A 24 -75.74 -9.52 5.50
CA THR A 24 -74.35 -9.06 5.63
C THR A 24 -73.37 -10.16 5.22
N ALA A 25 -72.52 -9.84 4.25
CA ALA A 25 -71.45 -10.71 3.75
C ALA A 25 -70.06 -10.11 4.05
N TYR A 26 -69.11 -10.94 4.43
CA TYR A 26 -67.71 -10.59 4.64
C TYR A 26 -66.88 -11.17 3.50
N LEU A 27 -66.10 -10.32 2.84
CA LEU A 27 -65.33 -10.69 1.67
C LEU A 27 -63.85 -10.83 2.04
N LEU A 28 -63.27 -12.00 1.74
CA LEU A 28 -61.86 -12.27 1.95
C LEU A 28 -61.15 -12.50 0.60
N PRO A 29 -60.26 -11.60 0.18
CA PRO A 29 -59.50 -11.79 -1.05
C PRO A 29 -58.48 -12.91 -0.88
N LYS A 30 -58.13 -13.59 -1.99
CA LYS A 30 -57.18 -14.71 -1.98
C LYS A 30 -55.72 -14.26 -1.99
N THR A 31 -55.44 -13.12 -2.60
CA THR A 31 -54.10 -12.59 -2.83
C THR A 31 -54.07 -11.10 -2.56
N ALA A 32 -52.93 -10.60 -2.10
CA ALA A 32 -52.67 -9.17 -2.03
C ALA A 32 -52.54 -8.56 -3.45
N ARG A 33 -52.69 -7.24 -3.53
CA ARG A 33 -52.52 -6.45 -4.76
C ARG A 33 -51.68 -5.21 -4.47
N PHE A 34 -51.17 -4.55 -5.52
CA PHE A 34 -50.68 -3.18 -5.35
C PHE A 34 -51.83 -2.27 -4.92
N ARG A 35 -51.55 -1.37 -3.98
CA ARG A 35 -52.51 -0.33 -3.59
C ARG A 35 -52.69 0.60 -4.78
N LEU A 36 -53.94 0.95 -5.06
CA LEU A 36 -54.28 1.98 -6.03
C LEU A 36 -54.59 3.27 -5.27
N ASP A 37 -54.23 4.41 -5.84
CA ASP A 37 -54.65 5.72 -5.36
C ASP A 37 -56.09 6.05 -5.82
N ASP A 38 -56.57 7.24 -5.47
CA ASP A 38 -57.93 7.69 -5.77
C ASP A 38 -58.18 7.87 -7.28
N GLU A 39 -57.12 7.99 -8.08
CA GLU A 39 -57.16 8.09 -9.54
C GLU A 39 -57.08 6.72 -10.21
N GLY A 40 -56.94 5.65 -9.42
CA GLY A 40 -56.81 4.29 -9.89
C GLY A 40 -55.40 3.96 -10.38
N ASN A 41 -54.37 4.73 -10.01
CA ASN A 41 -52.98 4.42 -10.33
C ASN A 41 -52.31 3.64 -9.20
N PRO A 42 -51.43 2.68 -9.50
CA PRO A 42 -50.70 1.94 -8.48
C PRO A 42 -49.70 2.83 -7.76
N VAL A 43 -49.69 2.73 -6.43
CA VAL A 43 -48.72 3.41 -5.57
C VAL A 43 -47.41 2.66 -5.65
N PHE A 44 -46.64 2.98 -6.68
CA PHE A 44 -45.43 2.27 -7.08
C PHE A 44 -44.43 3.24 -7.71
N LYS A 45 -43.15 3.15 -7.33
CA LYS A 45 -42.05 3.89 -7.94
C LYS A 45 -40.80 3.02 -8.00
N PHE A 46 -40.19 2.94 -9.18
CA PHE A 46 -38.89 2.33 -9.37
C PHE A 46 -37.85 3.39 -9.74
N MET A 47 -36.71 3.39 -9.05
CA MET A 47 -35.60 4.31 -9.30
C MET A 47 -34.33 3.51 -9.49
N LYS A 48 -33.69 3.67 -10.65
CA LYS A 48 -32.43 3.01 -10.98
C LYS A 48 -31.33 4.05 -11.11
N TYR A 49 -30.16 3.79 -10.56
CA TYR A 49 -29.01 4.66 -10.81
C TYR A 49 -28.41 4.39 -12.18
N LYS A 50 -28.08 5.46 -12.91
CA LYS A 50 -27.36 5.36 -14.19
C LYS A 50 -25.96 4.81 -14.00
N PHE A 51 -25.29 5.25 -12.93
CA PHE A 51 -23.99 4.75 -12.49
C PHE A 51 -24.11 4.22 -11.05
N PRO A 52 -23.59 3.01 -10.75
CA PRO A 52 -23.59 2.49 -9.39
C PRO A 52 -22.93 3.45 -8.39
N ILE A 53 -23.50 3.57 -7.20
CA ILE A 53 -22.95 4.42 -6.13
C ILE A 53 -22.13 3.61 -5.14
N ASP A 54 -20.98 4.13 -4.70
CA ASP A 54 -20.24 3.53 -3.59
C ASP A 54 -20.90 3.92 -2.26
N ARG A 55 -21.23 2.93 -1.44
CA ARG A 55 -21.82 3.13 -0.11
C ARG A 55 -20.76 3.00 0.98
N ALA A 56 -21.08 3.51 2.17
CA ALA A 56 -20.18 3.52 3.33
C ALA A 56 -19.77 2.11 3.81
N ASP A 57 -20.56 1.09 3.47
CA ASP A 57 -20.30 -0.33 3.75
C ASP A 57 -19.39 -1.00 2.69
N GLY A 58 -18.93 -0.25 1.69
CA GLY A 58 -18.08 -0.74 0.61
C GLY A 58 -18.83 -1.46 -0.53
N LYS A 59 -20.15 -1.60 -0.42
CA LYS A 59 -20.99 -2.16 -1.49
C LYS A 59 -21.46 -1.09 -2.46
N LYS A 60 -21.85 -1.52 -3.66
CA LYS A 60 -22.44 -0.62 -4.66
C LYS A 60 -23.96 -0.61 -4.56
N GLY A 61 -24.56 0.58 -4.58
CA GLY A 61 -26.01 0.75 -4.68
C GLY A 61 -26.46 0.83 -6.15
N GLY A 62 -27.54 0.13 -6.50
CA GLY A 62 -28.12 0.09 -7.84
C GLY A 62 -29.45 0.83 -8.00
N GLY A 63 -30.24 0.97 -6.93
CA GLY A 63 -31.51 1.67 -6.98
C GLY A 63 -32.46 1.32 -5.84
N PHE A 64 -33.70 1.77 -5.99
CA PHE A 64 -34.79 1.59 -5.03
C PHE A 64 -36.09 1.21 -5.73
N LEU A 65 -36.86 0.31 -5.11
CA LEU A 65 -38.28 0.12 -5.38
C LEU A 65 -39.07 0.60 -4.16
N VAL A 66 -40.09 1.41 -4.37
CA VAL A 66 -41.03 1.86 -3.33
C VAL A 66 -42.44 1.52 -3.81
N CYS A 67 -43.20 0.76 -3.03
CA CYS A 67 -44.57 0.41 -3.38
C CYS A 67 -45.42 0.13 -2.14
N ASP A 68 -46.72 0.36 -2.26
CA ASP A 68 -47.69 -0.07 -1.25
C ASP A 68 -48.44 -1.31 -1.76
N VAL A 69 -48.62 -2.29 -0.88
CA VAL A 69 -49.53 -3.42 -1.13
C VAL A 69 -50.75 -3.32 -0.21
N ALA A 70 -51.87 -3.79 -0.73
CA ALA A 70 -53.15 -3.80 -0.04
C ALA A 70 -53.73 -5.22 -0.07
N PHE A 71 -54.32 -5.62 1.06
CA PHE A 71 -55.11 -6.83 1.20
C PHE A 71 -56.55 -6.43 1.52
N GLY A 72 -57.31 -6.17 0.46
CA GLY A 72 -58.70 -5.75 0.50
C GLY A 72 -59.36 -5.91 -0.87
N VAL A 73 -60.69 -6.09 -0.88
CA VAL A 73 -61.48 -6.27 -2.11
C VAL A 73 -61.69 -4.91 -2.77
N THR A 74 -61.44 -4.82 -4.08
CA THR A 74 -61.59 -3.56 -4.81
C THR A 74 -63.05 -3.14 -4.90
N LYS A 75 -63.31 -1.85 -5.13
CA LYS A 75 -64.68 -1.36 -5.36
C LYS A 75 -65.32 -2.00 -6.59
N GLU A 76 -64.54 -2.21 -7.64
CA GLU A 76 -64.99 -2.90 -8.86
C GLU A 76 -65.44 -4.34 -8.57
N ASP A 77 -64.64 -5.10 -7.81
CA ASP A 77 -65.00 -6.46 -7.38
C ASP A 77 -66.24 -6.45 -6.48
N GLN A 78 -66.34 -5.48 -5.56
CA GLN A 78 -67.51 -5.30 -4.71
C GLN A 78 -68.78 -5.06 -5.52
N ASP A 79 -68.72 -4.16 -6.51
CA ASP A 79 -69.84 -3.85 -7.40
C ASP A 79 -70.21 -5.08 -8.26
N ALA A 80 -69.23 -5.81 -8.78
CA ALA A 80 -69.45 -7.06 -9.52
C ALA A 80 -70.05 -8.20 -8.67
N LEU A 81 -69.86 -8.16 -7.35
CA LEU A 81 -70.41 -9.12 -6.39
C LEU A 81 -71.81 -8.74 -5.88
N ARG A 82 -72.27 -7.50 -6.07
CA ARG A 82 -73.57 -7.05 -5.55
C ARG A 82 -74.72 -7.91 -6.05
N ASP A 83 -74.86 -8.08 -7.36
CA ASP A 83 -76.00 -8.81 -7.94
C ASP A 83 -75.99 -10.31 -7.57
N PRO A 84 -74.87 -11.06 -7.74
CA PRO A 84 -74.82 -12.46 -7.33
C PRO A 84 -75.09 -12.67 -5.84
N LEU A 85 -74.58 -11.80 -4.97
CA LEU A 85 -74.81 -11.93 -3.52
C LEU A 85 -76.20 -11.45 -3.13
N GLN A 86 -76.79 -10.49 -3.83
CA GLN A 86 -78.18 -10.09 -3.63
C GLN A 86 -79.13 -11.25 -3.95
N GLU A 87 -78.86 -12.04 -5.00
CA GLU A 87 -79.63 -13.24 -5.30
C GLU A 87 -79.58 -14.24 -4.13
N ARG A 88 -78.39 -14.42 -3.50
CA ARG A 88 -78.23 -15.24 -2.31
C ARG A 88 -79.01 -14.72 -1.11
N VAL A 89 -78.99 -13.41 -0.86
CA VAL A 89 -79.80 -12.80 0.20
C VAL A 89 -81.29 -13.04 -0.07
N ASN A 90 -81.74 -12.88 -1.32
CA ASN A 90 -83.14 -13.12 -1.70
C ASN A 90 -83.57 -14.58 -1.49
N GLU A 91 -82.71 -15.55 -1.80
CA GLU A 91 -82.95 -16.98 -1.55
C GLU A 91 -83.06 -17.28 -0.05
N ARG A 92 -82.08 -16.81 0.73
CA ARG A 92 -82.01 -17.04 2.17
C ARG A 92 -83.18 -16.38 2.92
N TRP A 93 -83.57 -15.17 2.51
CA TRP A 93 -84.73 -14.45 3.06
C TRP A 93 -86.04 -15.24 2.88
N ARG A 94 -86.24 -15.79 1.67
CA ARG A 94 -87.40 -16.65 1.37
C ARG A 94 -87.37 -17.95 2.17
N GLN A 95 -86.21 -18.58 2.31
CA GLN A 95 -86.05 -19.82 3.10
C GLN A 95 -86.30 -19.60 4.60
N ALA A 96 -86.00 -18.40 5.12
CA ALA A 96 -86.33 -18.00 6.49
C ALA A 96 -87.83 -17.70 6.69
N GLY A 97 -88.67 -17.84 5.66
CA GLY A 97 -90.13 -17.73 5.76
C GLY A 97 -90.68 -16.31 5.59
N HIS A 98 -89.85 -15.36 5.16
CA HIS A 98 -90.27 -13.99 4.92
C HIS A 98 -90.94 -13.85 3.54
N ALA A 99 -92.04 -13.07 3.50
CA ALA A 99 -92.85 -12.85 2.29
C ALA A 99 -92.67 -11.45 1.69
N ASP A 100 -91.99 -10.56 2.39
CA ASP A 100 -91.63 -9.21 1.99
C ASP A 100 -90.30 -9.18 1.20
N ALA A 101 -90.01 -8.03 0.59
CA ALA A 101 -88.80 -7.85 -0.20
C ALA A 101 -87.56 -8.00 0.70
N ALA A 102 -86.59 -8.80 0.24
CA ALA A 102 -85.36 -9.02 0.99
C ALA A 102 -84.54 -7.71 1.10
N PRO A 103 -83.80 -7.53 2.22
CA PRO A 103 -82.91 -6.39 2.37
C PRO A 103 -81.78 -6.39 1.33
N ALA A 104 -81.25 -5.20 1.05
CA ALA A 104 -80.06 -5.06 0.21
C ALA A 104 -78.84 -5.69 0.88
N VAL A 105 -78.02 -6.40 0.11
CA VAL A 105 -76.77 -7.02 0.58
C VAL A 105 -75.80 -5.95 1.05
N ARG A 106 -75.22 -6.16 2.24
CA ARG A 106 -74.21 -5.29 2.85
C ARG A 106 -72.87 -6.01 2.92
N PHE A 107 -71.79 -5.27 2.75
CA PHE A 107 -70.45 -5.79 2.95
C PHE A 107 -69.95 -5.37 4.34
N GLY A 108 -69.69 -6.36 5.19
CA GLY A 108 -69.12 -6.14 6.51
C GLY A 108 -67.61 -5.96 6.44
N GLU A 109 -67.06 -5.11 7.32
CA GLU A 109 -65.62 -4.95 7.47
C GLU A 109 -65.05 -6.05 8.37
N LEU A 110 -63.93 -6.65 7.95
CA LEU A 110 -63.19 -7.60 8.78
C LEU A 110 -62.44 -6.86 9.89
N SER A 111 -62.54 -7.37 11.11
CA SER A 111 -61.72 -6.92 12.23
C SER A 111 -60.47 -7.79 12.37
N TYR A 112 -59.34 -7.18 12.70
CA TYR A 112 -58.07 -7.89 12.90
C TYR A 112 -57.55 -7.66 14.32
N LEU A 113 -57.17 -8.74 15.01
CA LEU A 113 -56.61 -8.70 16.36
C LEU A 113 -55.10 -8.43 16.34
N ARG A 114 -54.40 -9.09 15.41
CA ARG A 114 -52.96 -8.97 15.17
C ARG A 114 -52.64 -9.47 13.77
N GLY A 115 -51.52 -9.05 13.23
CA GLY A 115 -51.05 -9.58 11.95
C GLY A 115 -49.62 -9.19 11.64
N THR A 116 -48.95 -10.03 10.85
CA THR A 116 -47.63 -9.74 10.28
C THR A 116 -47.69 -9.96 8.77
N ALA A 117 -46.76 -9.35 8.06
CA ALA A 117 -46.61 -9.56 6.63
C ALA A 117 -45.15 -9.81 6.29
N SER A 118 -44.94 -10.78 5.40
CA SER A 118 -43.63 -11.11 4.84
C SER A 118 -43.63 -10.83 3.34
N VAL A 119 -42.54 -10.22 2.88
CA VAL A 119 -42.35 -9.81 1.49
C VAL A 119 -41.10 -10.51 0.97
N THR A 120 -41.19 -11.11 -0.21
CA THR A 120 -40.07 -11.76 -0.90
C THR A 120 -39.99 -11.26 -2.33
N ILE A 121 -38.81 -10.79 -2.74
CA ILE A 121 -38.54 -10.24 -4.07
C ILE A 121 -37.13 -10.71 -4.48
N LEU A 122 -37.01 -11.38 -5.62
CA LEU A 122 -35.75 -11.90 -6.19
C LEU A 122 -34.93 -12.83 -5.28
N ASP A 123 -34.23 -12.30 -4.27
CA ASP A 123 -33.43 -13.05 -3.31
C ASP A 123 -33.58 -12.47 -1.89
N SER A 124 -33.16 -13.25 -0.89
CA SER A 124 -33.04 -12.82 0.52
C SER A 124 -31.60 -12.88 1.05
N GLY A 125 -30.63 -13.14 0.16
CA GLY A 125 -29.22 -13.40 0.45
C GLY A 125 -28.29 -12.20 0.29
N GLY A 126 -28.79 -11.02 -0.09
CA GLY A 126 -28.00 -9.79 -0.10
C GLY A 126 -27.17 -9.56 -1.37
N ALA A 127 -27.34 -10.40 -2.41
CA ALA A 127 -26.59 -10.28 -3.67
C ALA A 127 -27.33 -9.40 -4.69
N LEU A 128 -28.65 -9.56 -4.78
CA LEU A 128 -29.53 -8.78 -5.65
C LEU A 128 -30.37 -7.78 -4.85
N VAL A 129 -30.87 -8.20 -3.70
CA VAL A 129 -31.64 -7.36 -2.78
C VAL A 129 -30.81 -7.13 -1.53
N GLU A 130 -30.39 -5.89 -1.32
CA GLU A 130 -29.58 -5.52 -0.15
C GLU A 130 -30.43 -5.49 1.12
N LYS A 131 -31.63 -4.92 1.01
CA LYS A 131 -32.53 -4.78 2.15
C LYS A 131 -33.97 -4.57 1.71
N VAL A 132 -34.91 -5.18 2.42
CA VAL A 132 -36.33 -4.88 2.34
C VAL A 132 -36.73 -4.17 3.63
N HIS A 133 -37.33 -2.99 3.49
CA HIS A 133 -37.88 -2.19 4.58
C HIS A 133 -39.40 -2.21 4.46
N ASN A 134 -40.05 -2.81 5.45
CA ASN A 134 -41.48 -2.77 5.62
C ASN A 134 -41.79 -2.81 7.12
N PRO A 135 -42.92 -2.21 7.57
CA PRO A 135 -43.40 -2.39 8.93
C PRO A 135 -43.61 -3.87 9.25
N ALA A 136 -43.38 -4.27 10.51
CA ALA A 136 -43.59 -5.65 10.96
C ALA A 136 -45.07 -6.07 10.89
N SER A 137 -45.98 -5.10 11.02
CA SER A 137 -47.43 -5.29 10.90
C SER A 137 -48.00 -4.36 9.83
N PRO A 138 -48.95 -4.83 9.00
CA PRO A 138 -49.76 -3.96 8.16
C PRO A 138 -50.67 -3.06 9.02
N SER A 139 -51.46 -2.20 8.39
CA SER A 139 -52.35 -1.25 9.09
C SER A 139 -53.34 -1.89 10.08
N LEU A 140 -53.69 -3.18 9.93
CA LEU A 140 -54.70 -3.91 10.75
C LEU A 140 -56.12 -3.28 10.74
N TYR A 141 -56.38 -2.34 9.83
CA TYR A 141 -57.69 -1.77 9.55
C TYR A 141 -57.85 -1.56 8.04
N GLY A 142 -59.10 -1.49 7.57
CA GLY A 142 -59.43 -1.31 6.16
C GLY A 142 -58.75 -2.36 5.27
N ASP A 143 -58.12 -1.89 4.20
CA ASP A 143 -57.43 -2.70 3.17
C ASP A 143 -56.06 -3.26 3.60
N MET A 144 -55.72 -3.29 4.91
CA MET A 144 -54.47 -3.86 5.44
C MET A 144 -53.22 -3.44 4.67
N ILE A 145 -53.05 -2.13 4.51
CA ILE A 145 -51.98 -1.53 3.70
C ILE A 145 -50.63 -1.84 4.34
N LEU A 146 -49.67 -2.22 3.50
CA LEU A 146 -48.27 -2.44 3.86
C LEU A 146 -47.37 -1.66 2.89
N PRO A 147 -46.67 -0.61 3.34
CA PRO A 147 -45.65 0.06 2.54
C PRO A 147 -44.37 -0.79 2.50
N ILE A 148 -43.74 -0.85 1.34
CA ILE A 148 -42.57 -1.65 1.04
C ILE A 148 -41.53 -0.78 0.32
N THR A 149 -40.33 -0.69 0.88
CA THR A 149 -39.16 -0.08 0.24
C THR A 149 -38.06 -1.12 0.11
N VAL A 150 -37.50 -1.29 -1.08
CA VAL A 150 -36.48 -2.30 -1.37
C VAL A 150 -35.23 -1.60 -1.89
N GLU A 151 -34.11 -1.88 -1.26
CA GLU A 151 -32.79 -1.45 -1.69
C GLU A 151 -32.14 -2.51 -2.57
N LEU A 152 -31.62 -2.09 -3.72
CA LEU A 152 -31.14 -2.99 -4.76
C LEU A 152 -29.65 -2.77 -5.01
N SER A 153 -28.95 -3.87 -5.28
CA SER A 153 -27.61 -3.83 -5.90
C SER A 153 -27.73 -3.44 -7.39
N PRO A 154 -26.62 -3.10 -8.07
CA PRO A 154 -26.65 -2.76 -9.50
C PRO A 154 -27.23 -3.88 -10.38
N GLU A 155 -26.85 -5.12 -10.08
CA GLU A 155 -27.33 -6.32 -10.74
C GLU A 155 -28.81 -6.55 -10.40
N GLY A 156 -29.17 -6.40 -9.12
CA GLY A 156 -30.55 -6.53 -8.64
C GLY A 156 -31.51 -5.52 -9.28
N ALA A 157 -31.09 -4.26 -9.42
CA ALA A 157 -31.90 -3.22 -10.07
C ALA A 157 -32.15 -3.55 -11.55
N THR A 158 -31.13 -4.01 -12.27
CA THR A 158 -31.27 -4.38 -13.69
C THR A 158 -32.13 -5.62 -13.89
N LEU A 159 -31.97 -6.62 -13.03
CA LEU A 159 -32.79 -7.83 -13.08
C LEU A 159 -34.24 -7.55 -12.70
N LEU A 160 -34.47 -6.78 -11.63
CA LEU A 160 -35.82 -6.44 -11.17
C LEU A 160 -36.60 -5.63 -12.21
N GLU A 161 -35.94 -4.64 -12.83
CA GLU A 161 -36.50 -3.87 -13.94
C GLU A 161 -36.97 -4.77 -15.08
N SER A 162 -36.11 -5.71 -15.49
CA SER A 162 -36.43 -6.65 -16.57
C SER A 162 -37.57 -7.60 -16.16
N ALA A 163 -37.55 -8.08 -14.92
CA ALA A 163 -38.56 -9.00 -14.39
C ALA A 163 -39.94 -8.36 -14.26
N LEU A 164 -40.02 -7.10 -13.83
CA LEU A 164 -41.26 -6.35 -13.67
C LEU A 164 -41.89 -5.91 -15.01
N GLN A 165 -41.10 -5.82 -16.07
CA GLN A 165 -41.61 -5.55 -17.42
C GLN A 165 -42.11 -6.81 -18.14
N ALA A 166 -41.64 -8.00 -17.73
CA ALA A 166 -42.05 -9.27 -18.30
C ALA A 166 -43.47 -9.69 -17.86
N LYS A 167 -44.01 -10.73 -18.51
CA LYS A 167 -45.27 -11.36 -18.07
C LYS A 167 -45.04 -12.21 -16.82
N GLY A 168 -45.98 -12.15 -15.87
CA GLY A 168 -45.91 -12.88 -14.61
C GLY A 168 -45.95 -11.94 -13.40
N GLY A 169 -45.43 -12.42 -12.28
CA GLY A 169 -45.28 -11.63 -11.05
C GLY A 169 -43.98 -12.02 -10.36
N ILE A 170 -43.29 -11.04 -9.77
CA ILE A 170 -42.03 -11.26 -9.05
C ILE A 170 -42.12 -10.91 -7.55
N VAL A 171 -43.12 -10.12 -7.16
CA VAL A 171 -43.33 -9.71 -5.77
C VAL A 171 -44.24 -10.72 -5.09
N GLN A 172 -43.74 -11.39 -4.06
CA GLN A 172 -44.51 -12.34 -3.25
C GLN A 172 -44.81 -11.74 -1.89
N VAL A 173 -46.09 -11.78 -1.50
CA VAL A 173 -46.54 -11.27 -0.20
C VAL A 173 -47.33 -12.36 0.50
N SER A 174 -46.99 -12.59 1.77
CA SER A 174 -47.74 -13.49 2.65
C SER A 174 -48.13 -12.75 3.92
N TYR A 175 -49.42 -12.73 4.20
CA TYR A 175 -49.98 -12.19 5.43
C TYR A 175 -50.26 -13.34 6.40
N ASP A 176 -49.91 -13.13 7.67
CA ASP A 176 -50.28 -13.98 8.79
C ASP A 176 -51.14 -13.13 9.72
N ILE A 177 -52.46 -13.32 9.67
CA ILE A 177 -53.43 -12.39 10.26
C ILE A 177 -54.41 -13.15 11.14
N TRP A 178 -54.82 -12.54 12.25
CA TRP A 178 -55.73 -13.15 13.22
C TRP A 178 -57.00 -12.31 13.31
N THR A 179 -58.14 -12.94 13.07
CA THR A 179 -59.45 -12.29 13.06
C THR A 179 -60.39 -12.97 14.06
N PRO A 180 -61.22 -12.22 14.80
CA PRO A 180 -62.19 -12.81 15.71
C PRO A 180 -63.38 -13.36 14.91
N VAL A 181 -63.73 -14.62 15.16
CA VAL A 181 -64.85 -15.31 14.50
C VAL A 181 -65.75 -15.97 15.53
N LYS A 182 -66.97 -16.28 15.12
CA LYS A 182 -67.89 -17.05 15.98
C LYS A 182 -67.47 -18.51 16.03
N LEU A 183 -67.47 -19.10 17.22
CA LEU A 183 -67.37 -20.55 17.33
C LEU A 183 -68.62 -21.18 16.65
N PRO A 184 -68.44 -22.14 15.73
CA PRO A 184 -69.55 -22.87 15.10
C PRO A 184 -70.40 -23.63 16.15
N PRO A 185 -71.55 -24.23 15.79
CA PRO A 185 -72.42 -24.96 16.71
C PRO A 185 -71.83 -26.29 17.20
N LEU A 186 -70.70 -26.22 17.90
CA LEU A 186 -69.93 -27.30 18.51
C LEU A 186 -69.48 -26.88 19.92
N THR A 187 -69.05 -27.86 20.73
CA THR A 187 -68.57 -27.62 22.10
C THR A 187 -67.14 -28.11 22.25
N ALA A 188 -66.25 -27.26 22.76
CA ALA A 188 -64.87 -27.62 23.08
C ALA A 188 -64.66 -27.59 24.60
N HIS A 189 -64.36 -28.74 25.19
CA HIS A 189 -64.02 -28.86 26.62
C HIS A 189 -62.51 -29.01 26.77
N VAL A 190 -61.90 -28.09 27.51
CA VAL A 190 -60.47 -28.05 27.79
C VAL A 190 -60.26 -28.15 29.28
N TRP A 191 -59.47 -29.12 29.71
CA TRP A 191 -59.14 -29.33 31.11
C TRP A 191 -57.66 -29.61 31.31
N PHE A 192 -57.14 -29.17 32.46
CA PHE A 192 -55.77 -29.41 32.89
C PHE A 192 -55.72 -29.51 34.41
N ASN A 193 -55.04 -30.54 34.90
CA ASN A 193 -54.78 -30.75 36.30
C ASN A 193 -53.27 -30.97 36.48
N ALA A 194 -52.67 -30.22 37.39
CA ALA A 194 -51.31 -30.46 37.82
C ALA A 194 -51.22 -30.47 39.34
N SER A 195 -50.44 -31.41 39.86
CA SER A 195 -50.14 -31.54 41.28
C SER A 195 -48.64 -31.70 41.48
N LYS A 196 -48.12 -31.00 42.49
CA LYS A 196 -46.76 -31.18 42.99
C LYS A 196 -46.83 -31.39 44.48
N PHE A 197 -46.33 -32.54 44.92
CA PHE A 197 -46.27 -32.94 46.31
C PHE A 197 -44.80 -33.07 46.71
N SER A 198 -44.44 -32.46 47.84
CA SER A 198 -43.14 -32.63 48.47
C SER A 198 -43.33 -33.10 49.90
N PHE A 199 -42.58 -34.14 50.23
CA PHE A 199 -42.45 -34.69 51.56
C PHE A 199 -40.98 -34.64 51.95
N PHE A 200 -40.70 -33.98 53.06
CA PHE A 200 -39.39 -33.98 53.69
C PHE A 200 -39.54 -34.49 55.11
N HIS A 201 -38.74 -35.50 55.47
CA HIS A 201 -38.63 -36.00 56.83
C HIS A 201 -37.16 -36.09 57.21
N GLN A 202 -36.83 -35.54 58.37
CA GLN A 202 -35.51 -35.67 58.97
C GLN A 202 -35.70 -36.09 60.42
N HIS A 203 -35.07 -37.20 60.76
CA HIS A 203 -34.99 -37.70 62.13
C HIS A 203 -33.53 -37.73 62.55
N ILE A 204 -33.22 -37.03 63.64
CA ILE A 204 -31.91 -37.03 64.30
C ILE A 204 -32.12 -37.62 65.69
N ASP A 205 -31.31 -38.61 66.03
CA ASP A 205 -31.26 -39.21 67.35
C ASP A 205 -29.81 -39.27 67.80
N VAL A 206 -29.53 -38.68 68.96
CA VAL A 206 -28.21 -38.62 69.57
C VAL A 206 -28.29 -39.29 70.93
N GLU A 207 -27.62 -40.42 71.07
CA GLU A 207 -27.53 -41.12 72.35
C GLU A 207 -26.23 -40.72 73.06
N GLU A 208 -26.36 -39.95 74.14
CA GLU A 208 -25.22 -39.50 74.92
C GLU A 208 -24.59 -40.64 75.73
N ASN A 209 -23.29 -40.82 75.57
CA ASN A 209 -22.53 -41.86 76.27
C ASN A 209 -21.61 -41.24 77.32
N PHE A 210 -21.90 -41.48 78.60
CA PHE A 210 -21.17 -40.85 79.72
C PHE A 210 -19.65 -41.09 79.75
N CYS A 211 -19.16 -42.16 79.09
CA CYS A 211 -17.75 -42.54 79.08
C CYS A 211 -17.23 -42.98 77.70
N ALA A 212 -17.97 -42.70 76.63
CA ALA A 212 -17.58 -42.98 75.24
C ALA A 212 -18.04 -41.83 74.34
N GLU A 213 -17.70 -41.86 73.06
CA GLU A 213 -18.26 -40.89 72.10
C GLU A 213 -19.77 -41.16 71.91
N ASP A 214 -20.54 -40.09 71.73
CA ASP A 214 -21.99 -40.17 71.55
C ASP A 214 -22.35 -40.82 70.21
N ASP A 215 -23.43 -41.59 70.20
CA ASP A 215 -23.91 -42.25 68.99
C ASP A 215 -24.89 -41.33 68.25
N TYR A 216 -24.44 -40.73 67.16
CA TYR A 216 -25.26 -39.88 66.29
C TYR A 216 -25.85 -40.69 65.13
N THR A 217 -27.18 -40.74 65.04
CA THR A 217 -27.91 -41.31 63.90
C THR A 217 -28.82 -40.27 63.26
N GLU A 218 -28.70 -40.11 61.95
CA GLU A 218 -29.56 -39.23 61.18
C GLU A 218 -30.13 -39.95 59.96
N SER A 219 -31.44 -39.84 59.77
CA SER A 219 -32.12 -40.30 58.58
C SER A 219 -32.85 -39.15 57.91
N ILE A 220 -32.65 -39.00 56.60
CA ILE A 220 -33.30 -37.97 55.78
C ILE A 220 -34.03 -38.68 54.64
N THR A 221 -35.32 -38.39 54.52
CA THR A 221 -36.15 -38.80 53.39
C THR A 221 -36.69 -37.55 52.70
N ASP A 222 -36.29 -37.34 51.45
CA ASP A 222 -36.86 -36.31 50.59
C ASP A 222 -37.54 -36.98 49.38
N LEU A 223 -38.82 -36.70 49.21
CA LEU A 223 -39.65 -37.22 48.13
C LEU A 223 -40.40 -36.07 47.47
N ILE A 224 -40.17 -35.91 46.17
CA ILE A 224 -40.95 -35.01 45.32
C ILE A 224 -41.69 -35.85 44.27
N VAL A 225 -43.01 -35.75 44.26
CA VAL A 225 -43.87 -36.36 43.25
C VAL A 225 -44.57 -35.26 42.47
N GLN A 226 -44.46 -35.30 41.15
CA GLN A 226 -45.13 -34.38 40.24
C GLN A 226 -45.98 -35.17 39.26
N SER A 227 -47.21 -34.70 39.03
CA SER A 227 -48.11 -35.26 38.02
C SER A 227 -48.87 -34.12 37.34
N ASP A 228 -48.88 -34.14 36.02
CA ASP A 228 -49.60 -33.23 35.15
C ASP A 228 -50.37 -34.00 34.08
N ALA A 229 -51.63 -33.61 33.84
CA ALA A 229 -52.48 -34.19 32.82
C ALA A 229 -53.42 -33.12 32.27
N GLY A 230 -53.64 -33.13 30.97
CA GLY A 230 -54.61 -32.25 30.32
C GLY A 230 -55.20 -32.90 29.09
N GLY A 231 -56.32 -32.36 28.63
CA GLY A 231 -57.01 -32.88 27.48
C GLY A 231 -57.96 -31.87 26.85
N VAL A 232 -58.19 -32.07 25.56
CA VAL A 232 -59.19 -31.37 24.77
C VAL A 232 -60.19 -32.39 24.27
N LYS A 233 -61.47 -32.13 24.50
CA LYS A 233 -62.58 -32.93 23.96
C LYS A 233 -63.48 -32.04 23.12
N ILE A 234 -63.66 -32.38 21.85
CA ILE A 234 -64.57 -31.69 20.94
C ILE A 234 -65.83 -32.53 20.75
N ASP A 235 -66.99 -31.92 21.00
CA ASP A 235 -68.30 -32.42 20.59
C ASP A 235 -68.73 -31.66 19.32
N PRO A 236 -68.72 -32.31 18.15
CA PRO A 236 -68.97 -31.64 16.86
C PRO A 236 -70.41 -31.16 16.67
N GLY A 237 -71.37 -31.58 17.50
CA GLY A 237 -72.76 -31.15 17.38
C GLY A 237 -73.34 -31.42 15.98
N THR A 238 -73.76 -30.36 15.28
CA THR A 238 -74.32 -30.43 13.92
C THR A 238 -73.28 -30.20 12.81
N VAL A 239 -72.02 -29.91 13.18
CA VAL A 239 -70.94 -29.64 12.23
C VAL A 239 -70.41 -30.94 11.66
N THR A 240 -70.40 -31.07 10.34
CA THR A 240 -69.92 -32.27 9.62
C THR A 240 -68.60 -32.06 8.87
N ASP A 241 -68.14 -30.81 8.73
CA ASP A 241 -66.89 -30.51 8.04
C ASP A 241 -65.67 -30.82 8.94
N GLN A 242 -64.91 -31.84 8.55
CA GLN A 242 -63.72 -32.28 9.29
C GLN A 242 -62.65 -31.19 9.39
N LYS A 243 -62.53 -30.28 8.42
CA LYS A 243 -61.56 -29.17 8.48
C LYS A 243 -61.91 -28.19 9.59
N VAL A 244 -63.21 -27.92 9.77
CA VAL A 244 -63.72 -27.05 10.83
C VAL A 244 -63.44 -27.67 12.19
N ILE A 245 -63.72 -28.97 12.34
CA ILE A 245 -63.47 -29.72 13.59
C ILE A 245 -61.98 -29.72 13.93
N SER A 246 -61.10 -29.99 12.96
CA SER A 246 -59.65 -29.98 13.19
C SER A 246 -59.15 -28.58 13.59
N ALA A 247 -59.57 -27.52 12.91
CA ALA A 247 -59.14 -26.16 13.23
C ALA A 247 -59.59 -25.72 14.64
N VAL A 248 -60.80 -26.08 15.07
CA VAL A 248 -61.25 -25.85 16.45
C VAL A 248 -60.45 -26.70 17.45
N THR A 249 -60.11 -27.93 17.09
CA THR A 249 -59.27 -28.81 17.93
C THR A 249 -57.89 -28.18 18.17
N ASP A 250 -57.23 -27.72 17.10
CA ASP A 250 -55.92 -27.07 17.16
C ASP A 250 -55.97 -25.75 17.96
N TRP A 251 -57.03 -24.96 17.79
CA TRP A 251 -57.28 -23.77 18.61
C TRP A 251 -57.44 -24.13 20.10
N ALA A 252 -58.22 -25.16 20.43
CA ALA A 252 -58.46 -25.57 21.81
C ALA A 252 -57.18 -26.12 22.48
N TRP A 253 -56.32 -26.83 21.74
CA TRP A 253 -54.99 -27.21 22.20
C TRP A 253 -54.08 -26.00 22.43
N SER A 254 -54.13 -25.01 21.54
CA SER A 254 -53.36 -23.76 21.70
C SER A 254 -53.83 -22.99 22.95
N ALA A 255 -55.15 -22.91 23.15
CA ALA A 255 -55.73 -22.30 24.36
C ALA A 255 -55.30 -23.03 25.65
N LEU A 256 -55.18 -24.37 25.61
CA LEU A 256 -54.64 -25.16 26.70
C LEU A 256 -53.16 -24.84 26.96
N ALA A 257 -52.33 -24.81 25.91
CA ALA A 257 -50.91 -24.47 26.03
C ALA A 257 -50.70 -23.07 26.64
N ASP A 258 -51.46 -22.07 26.19
CA ASP A 258 -51.41 -20.72 26.74
C ASP A 258 -51.91 -20.63 28.19
N ALA A 259 -52.88 -21.47 28.57
CA ALA A 259 -53.35 -21.56 29.94
C ALA A 259 -52.30 -22.21 30.85
N THR A 260 -51.70 -23.34 30.43
CA THR A 260 -50.66 -24.05 31.20
C THR A 260 -49.42 -23.18 31.43
N THR A 261 -48.98 -22.41 30.42
CA THR A 261 -47.84 -21.49 30.55
C THR A 261 -48.07 -20.41 31.61
N ARG A 262 -49.32 -19.96 31.79
CA ARG A 262 -49.67 -18.98 32.84
C ARG A 262 -49.89 -19.61 34.21
N MET A 263 -50.09 -20.91 34.27
CA MET A 263 -50.48 -21.65 35.48
C MET A 263 -49.36 -22.56 36.01
N VAL A 264 -48.09 -22.25 35.68
CA VAL A 264 -46.92 -23.00 36.15
C VAL A 264 -46.94 -23.13 37.67
N LEU A 265 -46.91 -24.36 38.17
CA LEU A 265 -46.68 -24.65 39.57
C LEU A 265 -45.27 -24.16 39.94
N GLY A 266 -45.18 -23.01 40.62
CA GLY A 266 -43.91 -22.49 41.10
C GLY A 266 -43.18 -23.48 42.02
N ASP A 267 -41.91 -23.23 42.31
CA ASP A 267 -41.08 -24.14 43.09
C ASP A 267 -41.59 -24.35 44.52
N VAL A 268 -41.49 -25.59 44.98
CA VAL A 268 -41.79 -25.96 46.37
C VAL A 268 -40.52 -25.69 47.18
N PRO A 269 -40.58 -24.99 48.33
CA PRO A 269 -39.40 -24.67 49.11
C PRO A 269 -38.68 -25.94 49.56
N VAL A 270 -37.43 -26.09 49.11
CA VAL A 270 -36.53 -27.17 49.53
C VAL A 270 -36.17 -26.93 51.00
N GLN A 271 -36.43 -27.92 51.85
CA GLN A 271 -36.00 -27.86 53.25
C GLN A 271 -34.50 -28.06 53.31
N ASN A 272 -33.80 -27.25 54.10
CA ASN A 272 -32.37 -27.40 54.30
C ASN A 272 -32.11 -28.22 55.58
N PRO A 273 -31.58 -29.46 55.47
CA PRO A 273 -31.30 -30.29 56.62
C PRO A 273 -30.35 -29.65 57.64
N GLU A 274 -29.46 -28.75 57.21
CA GLU A 274 -28.49 -28.06 58.06
C GLU A 274 -29.16 -27.11 59.07
N GLU A 275 -30.24 -26.42 58.67
CA GLU A 275 -30.97 -25.55 59.60
C GLU A 275 -31.60 -26.36 60.74
N ILE A 276 -31.93 -27.62 60.47
CA ILE A 276 -32.53 -28.53 61.46
C ILE A 276 -31.44 -29.13 62.35
N ARG A 277 -30.26 -29.45 61.80
CA ARG A 277 -29.09 -29.87 62.58
C ARG A 277 -28.66 -28.84 63.62
N LYS A 278 -28.83 -27.54 63.33
CA LYS A 278 -28.56 -26.47 64.31
C LYS A 278 -29.38 -26.61 65.60
N LEU A 279 -30.57 -27.22 65.56
CA LEU A 279 -31.35 -27.45 66.77
C LEU A 279 -30.64 -28.42 67.72
N TYR A 280 -29.91 -29.40 67.20
CA TYR A 280 -29.02 -30.22 68.01
C TYR A 280 -27.76 -29.43 68.38
N THR A 281 -27.00 -28.96 67.38
CA THR A 281 -25.64 -28.44 67.64
C THR A 281 -25.59 -27.10 68.39
N GLU A 282 -26.63 -26.27 68.32
CA GLU A 282 -26.67 -24.95 68.97
C GLU A 282 -27.68 -24.87 70.13
N GLN A 283 -28.70 -25.73 70.12
CA GLN A 283 -29.81 -25.68 71.10
C GLN A 283 -29.97 -26.97 71.91
N ASP A 284 -29.11 -27.97 71.69
CA ASP A 284 -28.97 -29.17 72.52
C ASP A 284 -30.21 -30.10 72.52
N PHE A 285 -30.92 -30.17 71.39
CA PHE A 285 -32.01 -31.14 71.20
C PHE A 285 -31.49 -32.47 70.67
N GLU A 286 -31.51 -33.51 71.51
CA GLU A 286 -30.95 -34.84 71.20
C GLU A 286 -31.85 -35.71 70.32
N ASN A 287 -33.19 -35.55 70.40
CA ASN A 287 -34.14 -36.30 69.57
C ASN A 287 -35.05 -35.33 68.80
N ILE A 288 -34.83 -35.26 67.48
CA ILE A 288 -35.52 -34.34 66.59
C ILE A 288 -36.25 -35.16 65.52
N ASP A 289 -37.55 -34.97 65.41
CA ASP A 289 -38.35 -35.48 64.28
C ASP A 289 -39.07 -34.31 63.61
N MET A 290 -38.63 -33.98 62.38
CA MET A 290 -39.21 -32.92 61.57
C MET A 290 -39.84 -33.52 60.32
N THR A 291 -41.14 -33.30 60.15
CA THR A 291 -41.87 -33.63 58.92
C THR A 291 -42.47 -32.37 58.29
N VAL A 292 -42.12 -32.10 57.03
CA VAL A 292 -42.73 -31.02 56.23
C VAL A 292 -43.40 -31.61 55.00
N MET A 293 -44.69 -31.32 54.84
CA MET A 293 -45.48 -31.75 53.70
C MET A 293 -46.05 -30.53 52.99
N THR A 294 -45.70 -30.34 51.72
CA THR A 294 -46.24 -29.26 50.89
C THR A 294 -46.92 -29.83 49.65
N THR A 295 -48.19 -29.47 49.45
CA THR A 295 -48.95 -29.82 48.24
C THR A 295 -49.32 -28.55 47.50
N ARG A 296 -49.02 -28.48 46.20
CA ARG A 296 -49.52 -27.45 45.29
C ARG A 296 -50.38 -28.09 44.22
N LEU A 297 -51.53 -27.48 43.97
CA LEU A 297 -52.54 -27.95 43.02
C LEU A 297 -52.94 -26.82 42.09
N VAL A 298 -53.02 -27.13 40.80
CA VAL A 298 -53.58 -26.27 39.77
C VAL A 298 -54.64 -27.08 39.06
N ASN A 299 -55.85 -26.53 38.99
CA ASN A 299 -56.96 -27.10 38.25
C ASN A 299 -57.54 -26.04 37.32
N PHE A 300 -57.65 -26.39 36.05
CA PHE A 300 -58.25 -25.58 35.00
C PHE A 300 -59.28 -26.43 34.28
N ASP A 301 -60.51 -25.96 34.22
CA ASP A 301 -61.58 -26.59 33.47
C ASP A 301 -62.40 -25.49 32.80
N ARG A 302 -62.48 -25.53 31.46
CA ARG A 302 -63.28 -24.58 30.68
C ARG A 302 -64.01 -25.28 29.55
N THR A 303 -65.28 -24.92 29.40
CA THR A 303 -66.11 -25.34 28.26
C THR A 303 -66.41 -24.13 27.39
N PHE A 304 -66.09 -24.25 26.11
CA PHE A 304 -66.40 -23.27 25.08
C PHE A 304 -67.57 -23.77 24.24
N THR A 305 -68.59 -22.92 24.07
CA THR A 305 -69.85 -23.24 23.38
C THR A 305 -70.10 -22.30 22.22
N GLN A 306 -71.10 -22.64 21.39
CA GLN A 306 -71.68 -21.73 20.41
C GLN A 306 -71.97 -20.36 21.07
N ASP A 307 -71.69 -19.27 20.34
CA ASP A 307 -71.74 -17.87 20.78
C ASP A 307 -70.46 -17.28 21.40
N GLN A 308 -69.44 -18.12 21.67
CA GLN A 308 -68.14 -17.60 22.09
C GLN A 308 -67.27 -17.19 20.89
N VAL A 309 -66.35 -16.25 21.14
CA VAL A 309 -65.42 -15.73 20.14
C VAL A 309 -64.17 -16.61 20.10
N MET A 310 -63.76 -17.00 18.89
CA MET A 310 -62.53 -17.73 18.61
C MET A 310 -61.61 -16.88 17.75
N GLU A 311 -60.29 -17.03 17.91
CA GLU A 311 -59.32 -16.44 16.98
C GLU A 311 -59.14 -17.38 15.78
N TRP A 312 -59.36 -16.87 14.57
CA TRP A 312 -59.10 -17.58 13.32
C TRP A 312 -57.92 -16.95 12.58
N ASN A 313 -57.04 -17.79 12.04
CA ASN A 313 -55.86 -17.35 11.29
C ASN A 313 -55.97 -17.69 9.79
N PRO A 314 -56.60 -16.83 8.97
CA PRO A 314 -56.44 -16.92 7.53
C PRO A 314 -55.01 -16.50 7.14
N GLN A 315 -54.31 -17.34 6.37
CA GLN A 315 -52.93 -17.07 5.90
C GLN A 315 -52.85 -16.82 4.39
N PRO A 316 -53.39 -15.70 3.88
CA PRO A 316 -53.39 -15.41 2.46
C PRO A 316 -51.97 -15.14 1.96
N ARG A 317 -51.62 -15.78 0.85
CA ARG A 317 -50.28 -15.70 0.25
C ARG A 317 -50.39 -15.79 -1.26
N GLY A 318 -49.54 -15.06 -1.96
CA GLY A 318 -49.49 -15.12 -3.41
C GLY A 318 -48.47 -14.20 -4.04
N THR A 319 -48.34 -14.33 -5.35
CA THR A 319 -47.51 -13.47 -6.18
C THR A 319 -48.37 -12.38 -6.80
N ILE A 320 -47.96 -11.12 -6.62
CA ILE A 320 -48.65 -9.96 -7.19
C ILE A 320 -48.30 -9.86 -8.68
N PRO A 321 -49.30 -9.63 -9.57
CA PRO A 321 -49.05 -9.37 -10.99
C PRO A 321 -48.10 -8.19 -11.19
N ASN A 322 -47.26 -8.27 -12.20
CA ASN A 322 -46.39 -7.17 -12.59
C ASN A 322 -47.18 -5.92 -13.01
N ILE A 323 -46.60 -4.75 -12.79
CA ILE A 323 -47.26 -3.46 -13.05
C ILE A 323 -47.72 -3.32 -14.51
N THR A 324 -46.91 -3.79 -15.47
CA THR A 324 -47.20 -3.73 -16.91
C THR A 324 -48.27 -4.72 -17.35
N SER A 325 -48.65 -5.66 -16.48
CA SER A 325 -49.74 -6.61 -16.72
C SER A 325 -51.08 -6.15 -16.14
N MET A 326 -51.06 -5.12 -15.30
CA MET A 326 -52.26 -4.48 -14.75
C MET A 326 -52.81 -3.44 -15.74
N LYS A 327 -54.12 -3.24 -15.71
CA LYS A 327 -54.83 -2.26 -16.55
C LYS A 327 -55.25 -1.05 -15.73
N GLY A 328 -55.12 0.12 -16.33
CA GLY A 328 -55.60 1.37 -15.76
C GLY A 328 -57.11 1.57 -15.91
N PRO A 329 -57.63 2.69 -15.38
CA PRO A 329 -59.04 3.07 -15.53
C PRO A 329 -59.50 3.22 -16.99
N ASP A 330 -58.57 3.47 -17.91
CA ASP A 330 -58.79 3.56 -19.35
C ASP A 330 -58.86 2.18 -20.05
N GLY A 331 -58.63 1.09 -19.30
CA GLY A 331 -58.64 -0.28 -19.80
C GLY A 331 -57.35 -0.72 -20.50
N GLU A 332 -56.37 0.17 -20.62
CA GLU A 332 -55.06 -0.09 -21.22
C GLU A 332 -54.01 -0.52 -20.17
N PRO A 333 -52.98 -1.30 -20.53
CA PRO A 333 -51.92 -1.66 -19.60
C PRO A 333 -51.08 -0.46 -19.16
N TYR A 334 -50.68 -0.41 -17.88
CA TYR A 334 -49.76 0.62 -17.40
C TYR A 334 -48.41 0.58 -18.11
N LYS A 335 -47.85 1.74 -18.43
CA LYS A 335 -46.53 1.84 -19.05
C LYS A 335 -45.46 1.94 -17.98
N TRP A 336 -44.38 1.17 -18.12
CA TRP A 336 -43.25 1.19 -17.18
C TRP A 336 -42.68 2.60 -16.96
N ALA A 337 -42.61 3.41 -18.03
CA ALA A 337 -42.04 4.76 -17.99
C ALA A 337 -42.79 5.73 -17.06
N ASP A 338 -44.07 5.46 -16.74
CA ASP A 338 -44.85 6.31 -15.85
C ASP A 338 -44.42 6.12 -14.38
N PHE A 339 -43.88 4.93 -14.06
CA PHE A 339 -43.55 4.53 -12.70
C PHE A 339 -42.05 4.33 -12.45
N ALA A 340 -41.23 4.27 -13.50
CA ALA A 340 -39.80 4.05 -13.42
C ALA A 340 -38.98 5.26 -13.90
N THR A 341 -37.89 5.57 -13.20
CA THR A 341 -36.94 6.60 -13.63
C THR A 341 -35.50 6.14 -13.45
N THR A 342 -34.64 6.57 -14.36
CA THR A 342 -33.18 6.44 -14.23
C THR A 342 -32.62 7.75 -13.70
N VAL A 343 -31.98 7.71 -12.54
CA VAL A 343 -31.39 8.88 -11.88
C VAL A 343 -29.90 8.93 -12.19
N ASP A 344 -29.45 10.06 -12.75
CA ASP A 344 -28.03 10.37 -12.90
C ASP A 344 -27.56 11.13 -11.66
N LEU A 345 -26.83 10.45 -10.78
CA LEU A 345 -26.24 11.08 -9.61
C LEU A 345 -24.89 11.75 -9.91
N ASP A 346 -24.40 11.66 -11.15
CA ASP A 346 -23.24 12.43 -11.63
C ASP A 346 -23.63 13.84 -12.11
N ASP A 347 -24.81 14.31 -11.70
CA ASP A 347 -25.27 15.70 -11.87
C ASP A 347 -24.25 16.66 -11.23
N PRO A 348 -23.86 17.76 -11.91
CA PRO A 348 -22.97 18.78 -11.36
C PRO A 348 -23.34 19.24 -9.94
N PHE A 349 -24.63 19.21 -9.58
CA PHE A 349 -25.13 19.55 -8.26
C PHE A 349 -24.48 18.76 -7.10
N PHE A 350 -24.12 17.49 -7.31
CA PHE A 350 -23.55 16.63 -6.25
C PHE A 350 -22.03 16.52 -6.28
N ARG A 351 -21.37 17.10 -7.30
CA ARG A 351 -19.91 16.99 -7.43
C ARG A 351 -19.22 17.89 -6.44
N THR A 352 -18.31 17.34 -5.63
CA THR A 352 -17.40 18.10 -4.79
C THR A 352 -15.97 18.02 -5.32
N MET A 353 -15.19 19.04 -5.01
CA MET A 353 -13.75 19.09 -5.20
C MET A 353 -13.12 19.17 -3.82
N THR A 354 -12.14 18.31 -3.58
CA THR A 354 -11.30 18.35 -2.39
C THR A 354 -9.85 18.61 -2.81
N VAL A 355 -9.24 19.66 -2.28
CA VAL A 355 -7.83 20.00 -2.48
C VAL A 355 -7.12 19.86 -1.15
N LYS A 356 -6.10 18.98 -1.09
CA LYS A 356 -5.23 18.82 0.07
C LYS A 356 -3.97 19.64 -0.14
N THR A 357 -3.70 20.60 0.73
CA THR A 357 -2.50 21.42 0.70
C THR A 357 -1.50 20.97 1.76
N ARG A 358 -0.22 20.89 1.37
CA ARG A 358 0.92 20.53 2.22
C ARG A 358 2.15 21.33 1.85
N VAL A 359 3.09 21.42 2.78
CA VAL A 359 4.40 22.02 2.56
C VAL A 359 5.46 20.93 2.66
N ASN A 360 6.22 20.76 1.59
CA ASN A 360 7.36 19.85 1.54
C ASN A 360 8.62 20.62 1.93
N ALA A 361 8.81 20.84 3.24
CA ALA A 361 9.96 21.53 3.81
C ALA A 361 10.26 21.03 5.24
N ASP A 362 11.53 21.10 5.65
CA ASP A 362 11.96 20.76 7.01
C ASP A 362 11.87 22.00 7.92
N PHE A 363 10.75 22.15 8.65
CA PHE A 363 10.51 23.29 9.55
C PHE A 363 11.44 23.32 10.77
N GLU A 364 12.10 22.21 11.10
CA GLU A 364 13.05 22.15 12.21
C GLU A 364 14.39 22.77 11.80
N LYS A 365 14.90 22.39 10.62
CA LYS A 365 16.20 22.88 10.11
C LYS A 365 16.10 24.24 9.43
N LEU A 366 15.01 24.52 8.73
CA LEU A 366 14.85 25.77 7.99
C LEU A 366 14.38 26.92 8.91
N PRO A 367 14.70 28.18 8.57
CA PRO A 367 14.24 29.36 9.30
C PRO A 367 12.75 29.68 9.02
N LEU A 368 11.88 28.66 9.01
CA LEU A 368 10.44 28.76 8.77
C LEU A 368 9.67 28.88 10.08
N HIS A 369 8.85 29.92 10.24
CA HIS A 369 7.86 30.01 11.31
C HIS A 369 6.54 29.36 10.89
N SER A 370 5.99 29.75 9.74
CA SER A 370 4.77 29.17 9.18
C SER A 370 4.65 29.43 7.68
N VAL A 371 3.88 28.59 6.99
CA VAL A 371 3.46 28.81 5.60
C VAL A 371 1.93 28.82 5.56
N GLU A 372 1.35 29.97 5.26
CA GLU A 372 -0.10 30.16 5.16
C GLU A 372 -0.53 29.98 3.71
N VAL A 373 -1.31 28.95 3.42
CA VAL A 373 -1.82 28.68 2.07
C VAL A 373 -3.27 29.12 1.98
N LYS A 374 -3.55 30.07 1.09
CA LYS A 374 -4.88 30.57 0.77
C LYS A 374 -5.38 29.92 -0.52
N ILE A 375 -6.57 29.34 -0.47
CA ILE A 375 -7.24 28.73 -1.62
C ILE A 375 -8.55 29.47 -1.87
N GLU A 376 -8.73 29.96 -3.09
CA GLU A 376 -9.94 30.62 -3.60
C GLU A 376 -10.55 29.78 -4.73
N TYR A 377 -11.85 29.52 -4.64
CA TYR A 377 -12.64 28.87 -5.69
C TYR A 377 -13.94 29.63 -5.93
N ASP A 378 -14.24 29.92 -7.20
CA ASP A 378 -15.46 30.58 -7.62
C ASP A 378 -16.49 29.54 -8.08
N ASN A 379 -17.52 29.35 -7.26
CA ASN A 379 -18.62 28.44 -7.51
C ASN A 379 -19.78 29.16 -8.21
N ALA A 380 -19.60 29.52 -9.49
CA ALA A 380 -20.59 30.23 -10.31
C ALA A 380 -21.13 31.53 -9.68
N GLY A 381 -20.24 32.33 -9.09
CA GLY A 381 -20.56 33.61 -8.44
C GLY A 381 -20.53 33.52 -6.91
N ASP A 382 -20.53 32.32 -6.33
CA ASP A 382 -20.30 32.11 -4.90
C ASP A 382 -18.82 31.83 -4.63
N LYS A 383 -18.09 32.85 -4.19
CA LYS A 383 -16.64 32.74 -3.95
C LYS A 383 -16.36 32.17 -2.58
N LYS A 384 -15.78 30.97 -2.55
CA LYS A 384 -15.27 30.34 -1.34
C LYS A 384 -13.77 30.57 -1.20
N VAL A 385 -13.36 31.09 -0.05
CA VAL A 385 -11.95 31.37 0.29
C VAL A 385 -11.66 30.77 1.66
N GLU A 386 -10.60 29.96 1.76
CA GLU A 386 -10.09 29.45 3.03
C GLU A 386 -8.56 29.58 3.10
N GLU A 387 -8.05 29.74 4.32
CA GLU A 387 -6.63 29.91 4.61
C GLU A 387 -6.17 28.83 5.59
N TYR A 388 -5.04 28.19 5.30
CA TYR A 388 -4.49 27.09 6.08
C TYR A 388 -3.08 27.44 6.57
N PRO A 389 -2.90 27.76 7.86
CA PRO A 389 -1.59 27.94 8.45
C PRO A 389 -0.92 26.59 8.68
N LEU A 390 0.20 26.34 8.00
CA LEU A 390 1.00 25.12 8.12
C LEU A 390 2.28 25.45 8.89
N THR A 391 2.54 24.73 9.97
CA THR A 391 3.63 24.99 10.93
C THR A 391 4.64 23.86 11.04
N ASN A 392 4.32 22.68 10.50
CA ASN A 392 5.21 21.54 10.39
C ASN A 392 4.94 20.72 9.10
N ALA A 393 5.82 19.78 8.78
CA ALA A 393 5.74 18.97 7.55
C ALA A 393 4.54 18.00 7.50
N ASN A 394 3.92 17.69 8.63
CA ASN A 394 2.76 16.79 8.72
C ASN A 394 1.42 17.53 8.67
N ASP A 395 1.42 18.87 8.77
CA ASP A 395 0.20 19.66 8.69
C ASP A 395 -0.42 19.53 7.29
N VAL A 396 -1.75 19.34 7.26
CA VAL A 396 -2.52 19.21 6.02
C VAL A 396 -3.73 20.15 6.07
N GLY A 397 -3.78 21.10 5.15
CA GLY A 397 -4.99 21.87 4.89
C GLY A 397 -5.91 21.11 3.94
N THR A 398 -7.21 21.07 4.23
CA THR A 398 -8.19 20.39 3.35
C THR A 398 -9.28 21.37 2.95
N PHE A 399 -9.25 21.76 1.68
CA PHE A 399 -10.28 22.58 1.06
C PHE A 399 -11.33 21.70 0.40
N THR A 400 -12.60 21.94 0.71
CA THR A 400 -13.72 21.23 0.07
C THR A 400 -14.77 22.23 -0.41
N SER A 401 -15.19 22.10 -1.66
CA SER A 401 -16.28 22.91 -2.25
C SER A 401 -17.10 22.09 -3.24
N PHE A 402 -18.36 22.47 -3.47
CA PHE A 402 -19.13 21.97 -4.61
C PHE A 402 -18.54 22.49 -5.92
N VAL A 403 -18.65 21.71 -6.98
CA VAL A 403 -18.12 22.02 -8.32
C VAL A 403 -19.22 22.64 -9.17
N ALA A 404 -19.11 23.92 -9.49
CA ALA A 404 -19.96 24.54 -10.50
C ALA A 404 -19.36 24.41 -11.90
N ASN A 405 -20.25 24.34 -12.90
CA ASN A 405 -19.92 24.42 -14.33
C ASN A 405 -18.85 23.42 -14.78
N ASN A 406 -18.72 22.29 -14.06
CA ASN A 406 -17.67 21.30 -14.27
C ASN A 406 -16.23 21.88 -14.23
N ASN A 407 -16.03 23.04 -13.59
CA ASN A 407 -14.73 23.69 -13.47
C ASN A 407 -14.11 23.39 -12.12
N ARG A 408 -12.97 22.69 -12.10
CA ARG A 408 -12.22 22.36 -10.88
C ARG A 408 -10.96 23.23 -10.70
N ARG A 409 -10.81 24.27 -11.53
CA ARG A 409 -9.69 25.20 -11.37
C ARG A 409 -9.93 26.10 -10.16
N TYR A 410 -8.94 26.15 -9.28
CA TYR A 410 -8.91 27.04 -8.12
C TYR A 410 -7.66 27.93 -8.21
N THR A 411 -7.74 29.08 -7.55
CA THR A 411 -6.60 30.01 -7.41
C THR A 411 -6.02 29.82 -6.02
N TYR A 412 -4.70 29.81 -5.90
CA TYR A 412 -4.04 29.79 -4.60
C TYR A 412 -2.92 30.83 -4.53
N THR A 413 -2.70 31.32 -3.32
CA THR A 413 -1.56 32.14 -2.92
C THR A 413 -0.99 31.57 -1.64
N TYR A 414 0.30 31.71 -1.39
CA TYR A 414 0.88 31.32 -0.10
C TYR A 414 1.78 32.42 0.44
N GLN A 415 1.77 32.58 1.76
CA GLN A 415 2.64 33.48 2.50
C GLN A 415 3.57 32.67 3.39
N VAL A 416 4.86 32.98 3.33
CA VAL A 416 5.90 32.36 4.14
C VAL A 416 6.38 33.35 5.18
N ASN A 417 6.23 32.97 6.44
CA ASN A 417 6.72 33.71 7.59
C ASN A 417 8.00 33.03 8.09
N TYR A 418 9.09 33.80 8.25
CA TYR A 418 10.40 33.28 8.66
C TYR A 418 10.69 33.54 10.14
N LYS A 419 11.50 32.68 10.77
CA LYS A 419 11.93 32.86 12.17
C LYS A 419 12.88 34.05 12.27
N GLY A 420 12.56 35.03 13.12
CA GLY A 420 13.44 36.17 13.42
C GLY A 420 13.46 37.28 12.36
N GLU A 421 12.70 37.15 11.28
CA GLU A 421 12.54 38.18 10.25
C GLU A 421 11.18 38.89 10.40
N ALA A 422 11.15 40.21 10.19
CA ALA A 422 9.89 40.96 10.17
C ALA A 422 9.18 40.92 8.80
N GLN A 423 9.94 40.62 7.74
CA GLN A 423 9.44 40.54 6.38
C GLN A 423 8.93 39.12 6.08
N ALA A 424 7.78 39.02 5.43
CA ALA A 424 7.24 37.77 4.89
C ALA A 424 7.42 37.73 3.37
N PHE A 425 7.36 36.54 2.79
CA PHE A 425 7.29 36.35 1.33
C PHE A 425 5.88 35.92 0.94
N THR A 426 5.25 36.63 0.02
CA THR A 426 3.93 36.26 -0.53
C THR A 426 4.06 35.92 -2.01
N SER A 427 3.51 34.78 -2.42
CA SER A 427 3.50 34.36 -3.81
C SER A 427 2.50 35.17 -4.64
N GLU A 428 2.78 35.31 -5.93
CA GLU A 428 1.76 35.71 -6.90
C GLU A 428 0.60 34.68 -6.95
N PRO A 429 -0.63 35.08 -7.29
CA PRO A 429 -1.75 34.16 -7.49
C PRO A 429 -1.46 33.14 -8.59
N LYS A 430 -1.63 31.85 -8.28
CA LYS A 430 -1.42 30.73 -9.20
C LYS A 430 -2.74 29.97 -9.39
N VAL A 431 -3.00 29.52 -10.62
CA VAL A 431 -4.18 28.69 -10.94
C VAL A 431 -3.75 27.23 -11.04
N ALA A 432 -4.46 26.34 -10.34
CA ALA A 432 -4.24 24.90 -10.36
C ALA A 432 -5.55 24.13 -10.52
N ASN A 433 -5.43 22.83 -10.82
CA ASN A 433 -6.55 21.89 -10.96
C ASN A 433 -6.20 20.53 -10.32
N ASP A 434 -5.18 20.51 -9.47
CA ASP A 434 -4.68 19.29 -8.84
C ASP A 434 -5.37 19.08 -7.48
N PRO A 435 -5.89 17.89 -7.16
CA PRO A 435 -6.39 17.60 -5.81
C PRO A 435 -5.31 17.62 -4.72
N SER A 436 -4.01 17.61 -5.06
CA SER A 436 -2.88 17.68 -4.14
C SER A 436 -2.00 18.91 -4.43
N LEU A 437 -2.15 19.95 -3.63
CA LEU A 437 -1.32 21.15 -3.69
C LEU A 437 -0.09 20.98 -2.77
N ILE A 438 1.11 21.00 -3.33
CA ILE A 438 2.36 20.90 -2.56
C ILE A 438 3.19 22.16 -2.79
N ILE A 439 3.54 22.86 -1.70
CA ILE A 439 4.48 23.99 -1.72
C ILE A 439 5.87 23.45 -1.38
N ASN A 440 6.84 23.56 -2.29
CA ASN A 440 8.19 22.98 -2.12
C ASN A 440 9.21 23.98 -1.55
N VAL A 441 10.35 23.48 -1.03
CA VAL A 441 11.45 24.32 -0.49
C VAL A 441 11.93 25.40 -1.49
N GLY A 442 12.02 25.11 -2.78
CA GLY A 442 12.43 26.12 -3.78
C GLY A 442 11.42 27.27 -3.96
N ASP A 443 10.17 27.04 -3.58
CA ASP A 443 9.06 27.98 -3.73
C ASP A 443 8.87 28.88 -2.51
N ILE A 444 9.48 28.55 -1.36
CA ILE A 444 9.26 29.24 -0.07
C ILE A 444 10.27 30.34 0.24
N GLY A 445 11.08 30.75 -0.74
CA GLY A 445 11.98 31.91 -0.58
C GLY A 445 13.20 31.68 0.32
N ILE A 446 13.66 30.43 0.42
CA ILE A 446 14.89 30.07 1.13
C ILE A 446 15.87 29.48 0.13
N LEU A 447 17.08 30.04 0.11
CA LEU A 447 18.25 29.42 -0.49
C LEU A 447 18.81 28.42 0.53
N ASP A 448 18.74 27.14 0.20
CA ASP A 448 19.28 26.06 1.04
C ASP A 448 20.11 25.12 0.16
N VAL A 449 21.40 24.99 0.49
CA VAL A 449 22.35 24.15 -0.24
C VAL A 449 23.18 23.35 0.76
N ASP A 450 23.06 22.03 0.70
CA ASP A 450 23.93 21.09 1.40
C ASP A 450 25.19 20.84 0.57
N ILE A 451 26.36 21.07 1.15
CA ILE A 451 27.67 20.89 0.54
C ILE A 451 28.35 19.69 1.19
N LYS A 452 28.69 18.68 0.37
CA LYS A 452 29.29 17.41 0.82
C LYS A 452 30.38 16.94 -0.14
N PRO A 453 31.35 16.13 0.32
CA PRO A 453 32.27 15.46 -0.57
C PRO A 453 31.52 14.43 -1.44
N GLY A 454 31.86 14.38 -2.72
CA GLY A 454 31.46 13.32 -3.63
C GLY A 454 32.49 12.18 -3.58
N ASP A 455 33.48 12.22 -4.46
CA ASP A 455 34.60 11.28 -4.53
C ASP A 455 35.94 11.86 -4.02
N LEU A 456 35.86 12.98 -3.28
CA LEU A 456 37.03 13.69 -2.75
C LEU A 456 37.92 12.77 -1.89
N ASN A 457 39.19 12.60 -2.28
CA ASN A 457 40.14 11.79 -1.52
C ASN A 457 40.97 12.66 -0.55
N PHE A 458 40.61 12.63 0.74
CA PHE A 458 41.30 13.41 1.77
C PHE A 458 42.74 12.97 2.08
N ASP A 459 43.20 11.82 1.57
CA ASP A 459 44.62 11.43 1.68
C ASP A 459 45.50 12.22 0.68
N GLN A 460 44.90 12.78 -0.37
CA GLN A 460 45.58 13.60 -1.40
C GLN A 460 45.21 15.09 -1.26
N VAL A 461 43.94 15.38 -1.00
CA VAL A 461 43.41 16.72 -0.77
C VAL A 461 43.33 16.98 0.72
N LYS A 462 44.15 17.89 1.23
CA LYS A 462 44.11 18.30 2.65
C LYS A 462 42.78 18.97 3.00
N SER A 463 42.30 19.86 2.13
CA SER A 463 41.01 20.55 2.29
C SER A 463 40.52 21.13 0.97
N ALA A 464 39.20 21.22 0.79
CA ALA A 464 38.56 21.89 -0.34
C ALA A 464 37.76 23.10 0.14
N GLN A 465 38.18 24.30 -0.25
CA GLN A 465 37.44 25.54 0.01
C GLN A 465 36.46 25.79 -1.14
N VAL A 466 35.17 25.81 -0.82
CA VAL A 466 34.08 26.06 -1.77
C VAL A 466 33.58 27.48 -1.53
N SER A 467 33.81 28.36 -2.50
CA SER A 467 33.22 29.70 -2.54
C SER A 467 31.91 29.63 -3.30
N LEU A 468 30.80 30.02 -2.69
CA LEU A 468 29.47 30.00 -3.31
C LEU A 468 28.90 31.41 -3.39
N TRP A 469 28.17 31.71 -4.46
CA TRP A 469 27.36 32.91 -4.55
C TRP A 469 26.06 32.68 -5.30
N TYR A 470 25.09 33.53 -4.99
CA TYR A 470 23.76 33.51 -5.58
C TYR A 470 23.35 34.94 -5.91
N GLU A 471 22.88 35.13 -7.13
CA GLU A 471 22.35 36.38 -7.63
C GLU A 471 21.06 36.14 -8.38
N ASP A 472 20.09 37.03 -8.19
CA ASP A 472 18.82 36.99 -8.89
C ASP A 472 18.26 38.41 -8.98
N ASN A 473 17.36 38.66 -9.91
CA ASN A 473 16.81 39.98 -10.15
C ASN A 473 16.10 40.50 -8.88
N GLY A 474 16.47 41.70 -8.44
CA GLY A 474 15.93 42.31 -7.22
C GLY A 474 16.55 41.84 -5.90
N LEU A 475 17.52 40.91 -5.93
CA LEU A 475 18.23 40.42 -4.75
C LEU A 475 19.71 40.87 -4.77
N PRO A 476 20.26 41.43 -3.67
CA PRO A 476 21.70 41.66 -3.55
C PRO A 476 22.48 40.35 -3.68
N ARG A 477 23.68 40.39 -4.28
CA ARG A 477 24.55 39.21 -4.38
C ARG A 477 24.85 38.67 -2.98
N LEU A 478 24.52 37.40 -2.77
CA LEU A 478 24.80 36.68 -1.53
C LEU A 478 26.02 35.80 -1.77
N GLU A 479 26.97 35.81 -0.84
CA GLU A 479 28.21 35.05 -0.95
C GLU A 479 28.54 34.33 0.36
N THR A 480 29.18 33.17 0.27
CA THR A 480 29.75 32.47 1.41
C THR A 480 30.96 31.64 0.98
N SER A 481 31.75 31.19 1.96
CA SER A 481 32.84 30.24 1.74
C SER A 481 32.79 29.18 2.83
N VAL A 482 32.84 27.91 2.41
CA VAL A 482 32.86 26.75 3.31
C VAL A 482 34.12 25.93 3.02
N THR A 483 34.68 25.30 4.04
CA THR A 483 35.84 24.40 3.88
C THR A 483 35.43 23.00 4.23
N LEU A 484 35.69 22.06 3.32
CA LEU A 484 35.55 20.62 3.56
C LEU A 484 36.93 20.03 3.86
N ASP A 485 37.04 19.28 4.95
CA ASP A 485 38.24 18.52 5.33
C ASP A 485 37.84 17.17 5.95
N LYS A 486 38.83 16.40 6.40
CA LYS A 486 38.61 15.06 6.98
C LYS A 486 37.72 15.08 8.24
N ASP A 487 37.76 16.18 8.99
CA ASP A 487 37.01 16.35 10.24
C ASP A 487 35.68 17.10 10.02
N HIS A 488 35.57 17.87 8.94
CA HIS A 488 34.41 18.67 8.54
C HIS A 488 33.93 18.30 7.14
N THR A 489 33.25 17.16 7.02
CA THR A 489 32.78 16.63 5.73
C THR A 489 31.40 17.12 5.31
N GLU A 490 30.76 17.99 6.08
CA GLU A 490 29.43 18.53 5.74
C GLU A 490 29.37 20.02 6.08
N ALA A 491 28.80 20.80 5.17
CA ALA A 491 28.47 22.20 5.40
C ALA A 491 27.12 22.52 4.75
N THR A 492 26.38 23.48 5.30
CA THR A 492 25.11 23.92 4.72
C THR A 492 25.14 25.44 4.56
N TRP A 493 24.65 25.93 3.43
CA TRP A 493 24.44 27.35 3.19
C TRP A 493 22.94 27.66 3.11
N THR A 494 22.40 28.17 4.21
CA THR A 494 20.99 28.56 4.33
C THR A 494 20.84 30.08 4.43
N LYS A 495 20.05 30.70 3.54
CA LYS A 495 19.72 32.12 3.55
C LYS A 495 18.28 32.36 3.11
N VAL A 496 17.57 33.26 3.80
CA VAL A 496 16.26 33.74 3.35
C VAL A 496 16.48 34.75 2.21
N ILE A 497 15.85 34.51 1.06
CA ILE A 497 15.97 35.33 -0.15
C ILE A 497 14.66 36.03 -0.53
N PHE A 498 13.57 35.78 0.21
CA PHE A 498 12.25 36.42 0.06
C PHE A 498 11.63 36.33 -1.35
N GLN A 499 12.13 35.43 -2.20
CA GLN A 499 11.59 35.14 -3.53
C GLN A 499 11.96 33.72 -3.94
N PRO A 500 11.19 33.04 -4.81
CA PRO A 500 11.49 31.67 -5.22
C PRO A 500 12.88 31.59 -5.87
N ARG A 501 13.61 30.50 -5.62
CA ARG A 501 14.94 30.28 -6.24
C ARG A 501 14.76 30.01 -7.73
N ARG A 502 15.16 30.97 -8.58
CA ARG A 502 15.03 30.89 -10.04
C ARG A 502 16.35 30.69 -10.76
N GLN A 503 17.44 31.16 -10.16
CA GLN A 503 18.78 31.04 -10.73
C GLN A 503 19.54 29.86 -10.09
N PRO A 504 20.56 29.31 -10.78
CA PRO A 504 21.47 28.38 -10.14
C PRO A 504 22.38 29.09 -9.14
N VAL A 505 22.93 28.32 -8.20
CA VAL A 505 24.02 28.77 -7.34
C VAL A 505 25.31 28.62 -8.10
N HIS A 506 26.12 29.67 -8.07
CA HIS A 506 27.46 29.66 -8.63
C HIS A 506 28.44 29.21 -7.53
N TYR A 507 29.42 28.41 -7.91
CA TYR A 507 30.45 27.98 -7.00
C TYR A 507 31.79 27.80 -7.70
N GLN A 508 32.85 27.97 -6.92
CA GLN A 508 34.23 27.74 -7.32
C GLN A 508 34.95 27.01 -6.19
N VAL A 509 35.78 26.03 -6.54
CA VAL A 509 36.45 25.18 -5.56
C VAL A 509 37.95 25.37 -5.65
N LYS A 510 38.56 25.71 -4.52
CA LYS A 510 40.00 25.76 -4.34
C LYS A 510 40.45 24.59 -3.46
N TYR A 511 41.25 23.70 -4.03
CA TYR A 511 41.79 22.52 -3.37
C TYR A 511 43.17 22.82 -2.82
N PHE A 512 43.40 22.46 -1.56
CA PHE A 512 44.70 22.50 -0.91
C PHE A 512 45.19 21.06 -0.76
N MET A 513 46.31 20.71 -1.39
CA MET A 513 46.86 19.37 -1.44
C MET A 513 47.70 19.06 -0.18
N THR A 514 47.90 17.77 0.12
CA THR A 514 48.69 17.34 1.30
C THR A 514 50.18 17.68 1.20
N ASP A 515 50.69 17.87 -0.02
CA ASP A 515 52.07 18.32 -0.32
C ASP A 515 52.26 19.85 -0.31
N GLY A 516 51.22 20.62 -0.02
CA GLY A 516 51.26 22.08 0.08
C GLY A 516 50.91 22.84 -1.21
N ARG A 517 50.62 22.14 -2.32
CA ARG A 517 50.15 22.78 -3.55
C ARG A 517 48.68 23.19 -3.48
N GLU A 518 48.30 24.12 -4.35
CA GLU A 518 46.93 24.60 -4.46
C GLU A 518 46.45 24.43 -5.90
N PHE A 519 45.17 24.11 -6.08
CA PHE A 519 44.52 24.06 -7.38
C PHE A 519 43.17 24.77 -7.30
N GLU A 520 42.90 25.68 -8.21
CA GLU A 520 41.64 26.41 -8.29
C GLU A 520 40.87 25.99 -9.53
N GLY A 521 39.71 25.35 -9.31
CA GLY A 521 38.82 24.97 -10.39
C GLY A 521 38.14 26.19 -11.03
N GLY A 522 37.69 26.01 -12.27
CA GLY A 522 36.83 27.00 -12.93
C GLY A 522 35.47 27.15 -12.25
N GLU A 523 34.81 28.27 -12.52
CA GLU A 523 33.45 28.55 -12.07
C GLU A 523 32.46 27.50 -12.61
N ARG A 524 31.56 27.06 -11.74
CA ARG A 524 30.50 26.10 -12.05
C ARG A 524 29.18 26.57 -11.46
N THR A 525 28.09 26.03 -11.95
CA THR A 525 26.75 26.33 -11.46
C THR A 525 25.99 25.07 -11.06
N THR A 526 25.07 25.19 -10.10
CA THR A 526 24.18 24.11 -9.68
C THR A 526 22.78 24.63 -9.37
N ALA A 527 21.77 23.96 -9.92
CA ALA A 527 20.37 24.17 -9.55
C ALA A 527 19.93 23.24 -8.40
N SER A 528 20.77 22.27 -8.02
CA SER A 528 20.50 21.30 -6.96
C SER A 528 20.49 21.96 -5.57
N THR A 529 19.79 21.34 -4.62
CA THR A 529 19.90 21.62 -3.18
C THR A 529 21.05 20.85 -2.54
N GLU A 530 21.63 19.87 -3.23
CA GLU A 530 22.82 19.14 -2.82
C GLU A 530 23.97 19.40 -3.82
N LEU A 531 25.09 19.94 -3.33
CA LEU A 531 26.32 20.17 -4.06
C LEU A 531 27.38 19.16 -3.59
N ARG A 532 27.76 18.25 -4.50
CA ARG A 532 28.86 17.31 -4.29
C ARG A 532 30.15 17.85 -4.86
N ILE A 533 31.16 17.93 -4.01
CA ILE A 533 32.51 18.36 -4.39
C ILE A 533 33.34 17.12 -4.68
N ASN A 534 33.71 16.97 -5.95
CA ASN A 534 34.50 15.86 -6.42
C ASN A 534 36.00 16.17 -6.36
N ASP A 535 36.82 15.14 -6.48
CA ASP A 535 38.25 15.25 -6.63
C ASP A 535 38.62 16.03 -7.92
N PRO A 536 39.64 16.90 -7.89
CA PRO A 536 40.08 17.65 -9.08
C PRO A 536 40.77 16.78 -10.15
N PHE A 537 41.15 15.54 -9.85
CA PHE A 537 41.94 14.70 -10.75
C PHE A 537 41.05 13.86 -11.69
N GLY A 538 41.12 14.14 -13.00
CA GLY A 538 40.39 13.39 -14.02
C GLY A 538 41.05 12.06 -14.41
N SER A 539 42.32 11.83 -14.04
CA SER A 539 43.04 10.59 -14.36
C SER A 539 44.32 10.42 -13.52
N THR A 540 44.93 9.24 -13.57
CA THR A 540 46.28 9.00 -13.09
C THR A 540 47.21 8.81 -14.29
N ARG A 541 48.35 9.51 -14.30
CA ARG A 541 49.41 9.29 -15.29
C ARG A 541 50.52 8.43 -14.70
N THR A 542 51.08 7.56 -15.54
CA THR A 542 52.24 6.73 -15.21
C THR A 542 53.34 7.00 -16.22
N VAL A 543 54.53 7.34 -15.74
CA VAL A 543 55.74 7.54 -16.55
C VAL A 543 56.75 6.47 -16.15
N GLN A 544 57.13 5.66 -17.13
CA GLN A 544 58.05 4.54 -16.96
C GLN A 544 59.45 4.99 -17.36
N VAL A 545 60.36 5.11 -16.40
CA VAL A 545 61.77 5.41 -16.70
C VAL A 545 62.56 4.11 -16.72
N ARG A 546 63.32 3.90 -17.80
CA ARG A 546 64.11 2.69 -18.05
C ARG A 546 65.55 3.09 -18.38
N GLY A 547 66.49 2.61 -17.56
CA GLY A 547 67.92 2.80 -17.73
C GLY A 547 68.54 1.63 -18.51
N PHE A 548 69.47 1.93 -19.43
CA PHE A 548 70.24 0.94 -20.18
C PHE A 548 71.74 1.24 -20.07
N GLY A 549 72.59 0.21 -20.25
CA GLY A 549 74.05 0.36 -20.15
C GLY A 549 74.59 0.49 -18.72
N LEU A 550 73.74 0.35 -17.70
CA LEU A 550 74.11 0.38 -16.28
C LEU A 550 74.95 -0.87 -15.93
N ASN A 551 76.25 -0.67 -15.72
CA ASN A 551 77.19 -1.70 -15.27
C ASN A 551 78.39 -1.04 -14.58
N ASP A 552 79.07 -1.78 -13.69
CA ASP A 552 80.12 -1.24 -12.82
C ASP A 552 81.35 -0.73 -13.61
N ASP A 553 81.51 -1.16 -14.85
CA ASP A 553 82.67 -0.87 -15.70
C ASP A 553 82.44 0.31 -16.67
N HIS A 554 81.19 0.79 -16.83
CA HIS A 554 80.82 1.84 -17.79
C HIS A 554 79.95 2.94 -17.17
N ILE A 555 78.70 2.65 -16.78
CA ILE A 555 77.79 3.65 -16.18
C ILE A 555 77.53 3.30 -14.71
N ASP A 556 78.00 4.16 -13.82
CA ASP A 556 77.79 4.10 -12.36
C ASP A 556 76.33 4.43 -12.00
N ALA A 557 75.82 5.58 -12.45
CA ALA A 557 74.46 6.02 -12.16
C ALA A 557 73.88 6.97 -13.22
N ILE A 558 72.55 6.97 -13.37
CA ILE A 558 71.82 7.94 -14.19
C ILE A 558 70.84 8.70 -13.28
N PHE A 559 70.98 10.02 -13.22
CA PHE A 559 70.06 10.91 -12.51
C PHE A 559 69.06 11.46 -13.50
N VAL A 560 67.77 11.31 -13.23
CA VAL A 560 66.68 11.78 -14.11
C VAL A 560 65.73 12.66 -13.31
N ASP A 561 65.56 13.90 -13.75
CA ASP A 561 64.57 14.84 -13.25
C ASP A 561 63.39 14.90 -14.23
N LEU A 562 62.20 14.58 -13.75
CA LEU A 562 60.94 14.62 -14.49
C LEU A 562 60.12 15.84 -14.06
N SER A 563 59.49 16.50 -15.03
CA SER A 563 58.59 17.63 -14.79
C SER A 563 57.35 17.51 -15.66
N TYR A 564 56.18 17.53 -15.05
CA TYR A 564 54.88 17.64 -15.71
C TYR A 564 54.29 19.01 -15.39
N VAL A 565 54.01 19.79 -16.44
CA VAL A 565 53.47 21.15 -16.34
C VAL A 565 52.16 21.24 -17.13
N ASP A 566 51.06 21.46 -16.42
CA ASP A 566 49.75 21.81 -17.00
C ASP A 566 49.52 23.30 -16.80
N THR A 567 49.82 24.08 -17.84
CA THR A 567 49.72 25.55 -17.82
C THR A 567 48.28 26.04 -17.82
N VAL A 568 47.31 25.24 -18.28
CA VAL A 568 45.89 25.61 -18.32
C VAL A 568 45.33 25.64 -16.90
N ASN A 569 45.77 24.69 -16.08
CA ASN A 569 45.28 24.49 -14.72
C ASN A 569 46.25 24.97 -13.62
N ASP A 570 47.35 25.64 -14.00
CA ASP A 570 48.45 26.06 -13.14
C ASP A 570 48.95 24.94 -12.20
N PHE A 571 49.07 23.72 -12.75
CA PHE A 571 49.37 22.52 -11.98
C PHE A 571 50.68 21.90 -12.43
N THR A 572 51.62 21.78 -11.49
CA THR A 572 52.97 21.25 -11.75
C THR A 572 53.31 20.08 -10.83
N GLN A 573 53.88 19.02 -11.40
CA GLN A 573 54.39 17.84 -10.71
C GLN A 573 55.85 17.62 -11.08
N THR A 574 56.72 17.36 -10.11
CA THR A 574 58.14 17.09 -10.35
C THR A 574 58.59 15.85 -9.57
N ARG A 575 59.56 15.12 -10.12
CA ARG A 575 60.14 13.92 -9.50
C ARG A 575 61.58 13.72 -9.94
N SER A 576 62.49 13.50 -8.99
CA SER A 576 63.87 13.11 -9.27
C SER A 576 64.06 11.62 -8.98
N ILE A 577 64.75 10.93 -9.88
CA ILE A 577 65.00 9.49 -9.86
C ILE A 577 66.49 9.25 -10.04
N THR A 578 67.03 8.23 -9.38
CA THR A 578 68.40 7.74 -9.61
C THR A 578 68.31 6.29 -10.04
N LEU A 579 68.87 5.97 -11.21
CA LEU A 579 68.96 4.62 -11.74
C LEU A 579 70.39 4.09 -11.56
N THR A 580 70.50 2.89 -11.01
CA THR A 580 71.77 2.16 -10.83
C THR A 580 71.64 0.74 -11.37
N LYS A 581 72.72 -0.03 -11.33
CA LYS A 581 72.70 -1.46 -11.69
C LYS A 581 71.65 -2.25 -10.90
N GLU A 582 71.45 -1.94 -9.61
CA GLU A 582 70.46 -2.59 -8.74
C GLU A 582 69.04 -2.09 -8.97
N SER A 583 68.87 -0.86 -9.47
CA SER A 583 67.58 -0.19 -9.66
C SER A 583 67.54 0.49 -11.03
N SER A 584 67.47 -0.30 -12.09
CA SER A 584 67.56 0.18 -13.48
C SER A 584 66.23 0.71 -14.04
N PHE A 585 65.14 0.71 -13.26
CA PHE A 585 63.85 1.24 -13.65
C PHE A 585 63.09 1.86 -12.48
N GLU A 586 62.18 2.79 -12.77
CA GLU A 586 61.24 3.37 -11.81
C GLU A 586 59.94 3.73 -12.57
N ASP A 587 58.79 3.55 -11.91
CA ASP A 587 57.49 3.98 -12.42
C ASP A 587 56.97 5.15 -11.58
N TRP A 588 56.91 6.34 -12.18
CA TRP A 588 56.35 7.51 -11.54
C TRP A 588 54.85 7.61 -11.84
N VAL A 589 54.05 7.32 -10.81
CA VAL A 589 52.59 7.41 -10.86
C VAL A 589 52.15 8.69 -10.15
N PHE A 590 51.38 9.55 -10.82
CA PHE A 590 50.87 10.79 -10.23
C PHE A 590 49.48 11.15 -10.77
N PRO A 591 48.63 11.81 -9.97
CA PRO A 591 47.33 12.27 -10.42
C PRO A 591 47.46 13.48 -11.35
N ALA A 592 46.62 13.53 -12.38
CA ALA A 592 46.57 14.60 -13.36
C ALA A 592 45.13 15.11 -13.51
N ILE A 593 44.97 16.44 -13.61
CA ILE A 593 43.68 17.11 -13.76
C ILE A 593 43.01 16.69 -15.08
N LEU A 594 43.78 16.71 -16.17
CA LEU A 594 43.36 16.22 -17.48
C LEU A 594 44.28 15.09 -17.93
N ALA A 595 43.69 14.06 -18.54
CA ALA A 595 44.43 12.94 -19.09
C ALA A 595 45.45 13.36 -20.13
N ASP A 596 45.20 14.45 -20.88
CA ASP A 596 46.01 14.95 -22.01
C ASP A 596 46.48 16.42 -21.88
N GLY A 597 46.28 17.06 -20.71
CA GLY A 597 46.38 18.52 -20.60
C GLY A 597 47.79 19.12 -20.42
N GLY A 598 48.73 18.36 -19.84
CA GLY A 598 50.06 18.89 -19.50
C GLY A 598 51.22 18.34 -20.33
N THR A 599 52.31 19.11 -20.35
CA THR A 599 53.57 18.76 -21.02
C THR A 599 54.49 18.05 -20.03
N LEU A 600 54.99 16.88 -20.42
CA LEU A 600 55.96 16.09 -19.66
C LEU A 600 57.36 16.26 -20.27
N THR A 601 58.34 16.64 -19.46
CA THR A 601 59.75 16.74 -19.83
C THR A 601 60.62 15.94 -18.87
N TYR A 602 61.78 15.52 -19.36
CA TYR A 602 62.84 14.93 -18.54
C TYR A 602 64.19 15.59 -18.85
N SER A 603 65.06 15.67 -17.86
CA SER A 603 66.46 16.07 -17.96
C SER A 603 67.28 15.30 -16.95
N GLY A 604 68.60 15.45 -16.94
CA GLY A 604 69.41 14.67 -16.01
C GLY A 604 70.88 14.64 -16.32
N ASN A 605 71.59 13.69 -15.71
CA ASN A 605 73.01 13.44 -15.94
C ASN A 605 73.31 11.94 -15.89
N ILE A 606 74.18 11.48 -16.78
CA ILE A 606 74.79 10.14 -16.76
C ILE A 606 76.16 10.29 -16.14
N ARG A 607 76.45 9.49 -15.11
CA ARG A 607 77.77 9.41 -14.49
C ARG A 607 78.43 8.10 -14.90
N PHE A 608 79.59 8.20 -15.52
CA PHE A 608 80.39 7.05 -15.93
C PHE A 608 81.33 6.58 -14.81
N ALA A 609 81.77 5.32 -14.89
CA ALA A 609 82.65 4.68 -13.92
C ALA A 609 84.03 5.36 -13.83
N ASP A 610 84.49 6.02 -14.91
CA ASP A 610 85.72 6.81 -14.97
C ASP A 610 85.59 8.18 -14.26
N GLY A 611 84.40 8.53 -13.78
CA GLY A 611 84.09 9.78 -13.09
C GLY A 611 83.65 10.92 -14.00
N THR A 612 83.61 10.73 -15.31
CA THR A 612 83.05 11.71 -16.25
C THR A 612 81.52 11.78 -16.14
N VAL A 613 80.95 12.92 -16.56
CA VAL A 613 79.51 13.19 -16.49
C VAL A 613 79.02 13.73 -17.83
N GLU A 614 77.97 13.12 -18.37
CA GLU A 614 77.27 13.60 -19.56
C GLU A 614 75.89 14.11 -19.19
N ALA A 615 75.55 15.33 -19.63
CA ALA A 615 74.25 15.92 -19.37
C ALA A 615 73.19 15.38 -20.33
N ILE A 616 72.02 15.05 -19.78
CA ILE A 616 70.81 14.75 -20.54
C ILE A 616 70.05 16.08 -20.71
N PRO A 617 69.95 16.63 -21.94
CA PRO A 617 69.24 17.89 -22.16
C PRO A 617 67.74 17.73 -21.86
N THR A 618 67.10 18.83 -21.48
CA THR A 618 65.65 18.87 -21.27
C THR A 618 64.92 18.46 -22.55
N THR A 619 64.23 17.33 -22.49
CA THR A 619 63.62 16.68 -23.64
C THR A 619 62.15 16.38 -23.34
N PRO A 620 61.21 16.71 -24.25
CA PRO A 620 59.82 16.30 -24.12
C PRO A 620 59.67 14.77 -24.17
N VAL A 621 58.75 14.22 -23.38
CA VAL A 621 58.43 12.79 -23.40
C VAL A 621 57.32 12.54 -24.42
N GLU A 622 57.60 11.75 -25.44
CA GLU A 622 56.60 11.22 -26.36
C GLU A 622 56.06 9.88 -25.82
N GLY A 623 54.79 9.85 -25.41
CA GLY A 623 54.17 8.66 -24.82
C GLY A 623 54.37 8.53 -23.30
N THR A 624 54.66 7.32 -22.82
CA THR A 624 54.73 7.01 -21.37
C THR A 624 56.06 6.44 -20.91
N THR A 625 57.00 6.17 -21.84
CA THR A 625 58.29 5.54 -21.52
C THR A 625 59.45 6.48 -21.82
N VAL A 626 60.32 6.69 -20.84
CA VAL A 626 61.57 7.42 -20.95
C VAL A 626 62.71 6.41 -20.91
N MET A 627 63.50 6.35 -21.99
CA MET A 627 64.68 5.49 -22.08
C MET A 627 65.93 6.36 -21.98
N VAL A 628 66.80 6.07 -21.02
CA VAL A 628 68.05 6.81 -20.77
C VAL A 628 69.22 5.85 -20.58
N GLY A 629 70.43 6.32 -20.91
CA GLY A 629 71.65 5.53 -20.82
C GLY A 629 72.46 5.52 -22.11
N ASP A 630 73.45 4.65 -22.18
CA ASP A 630 74.34 4.48 -23.33
C ASP A 630 74.31 3.01 -23.81
N VAL A 631 74.45 2.80 -25.12
CA VAL A 631 74.50 1.46 -25.71
C VAL A 631 75.86 1.28 -26.36
N VAL A 632 76.81 0.73 -25.61
CA VAL A 632 78.10 0.28 -26.14
C VAL A 632 78.00 -1.21 -26.43
N LEU A 633 78.14 -1.58 -27.70
CA LEU A 633 78.23 -2.98 -28.15
C LEU A 633 79.70 -3.38 -28.22
N THR A 634 80.01 -4.68 -28.16
CA THR A 634 81.39 -5.18 -28.30
C THR A 634 81.51 -6.26 -29.37
N GLN A 635 82.64 -6.30 -30.08
CA GLN A 635 82.99 -7.33 -31.06
C GLN A 635 84.36 -7.94 -30.69
N PRO A 636 84.47 -9.26 -30.50
CA PRO A 636 85.75 -9.88 -30.16
C PRO A 636 86.67 -9.89 -31.39
N ILE A 637 87.86 -9.31 -31.24
CA ILE A 637 88.96 -9.34 -32.21
C ILE A 637 90.04 -10.28 -31.68
N ALA A 638 90.23 -11.42 -32.34
CA ALA A 638 91.26 -12.39 -31.99
C ALA A 638 92.59 -12.02 -32.65
N VAL A 639 93.65 -11.86 -31.87
CA VAL A 639 95.01 -11.59 -32.36
C VAL A 639 95.88 -12.82 -32.17
N MET A 640 96.38 -13.37 -33.27
CA MET A 640 97.15 -14.62 -33.33
C MET A 640 98.61 -14.36 -33.69
N ALA A 641 99.52 -14.80 -32.84
CA ALA A 641 100.97 -14.68 -33.00
C ALA A 641 101.64 -15.99 -33.44
N ASP A 642 100.86 -17.00 -33.85
CA ASP A 642 101.34 -18.36 -34.14
C ASP A 642 102.36 -18.45 -35.28
N LEU A 643 102.40 -17.46 -36.19
CA LEU A 643 103.36 -17.40 -37.28
C LEU A 643 104.67 -16.65 -36.90
N VAL A 644 104.76 -16.08 -35.70
CA VAL A 644 105.94 -15.36 -35.25
C VAL A 644 107.03 -16.33 -34.82
N ASP A 645 108.22 -16.23 -35.40
CA ASP A 645 109.39 -16.96 -34.94
C ASP A 645 109.98 -16.30 -33.69
N PHE A 646 109.66 -16.87 -32.52
CA PHE A 646 110.16 -16.40 -31.23
C PHE A 646 111.61 -16.83 -30.93
N ALA A 647 112.24 -17.66 -31.77
CA ALA A 647 113.68 -17.90 -31.65
C ALA A 647 114.51 -16.66 -32.03
N THR A 648 113.99 -15.84 -32.95
CA THR A 648 114.61 -14.61 -33.44
C THR A 648 113.93 -13.33 -32.89
N THR A 649 112.72 -13.45 -32.34
CA THR A 649 111.92 -12.34 -31.81
C THR A 649 111.66 -12.52 -30.31
N LYS A 650 112.07 -11.57 -29.47
CA LYS A 650 111.89 -11.65 -28.00
C LYS A 650 110.45 -11.38 -27.54
N LEU A 651 109.79 -10.44 -28.21
CA LEU A 651 108.48 -9.93 -27.82
C LEU A 651 107.79 -9.29 -29.03
N VAL A 652 106.47 -9.41 -29.11
CA VAL A 652 105.64 -8.59 -30.00
C VAL A 652 104.61 -7.86 -29.15
N LYS A 653 104.58 -6.52 -29.27
CA LYS A 653 103.51 -5.68 -28.70
C LYS A 653 102.56 -5.32 -29.83
N VAL A 654 101.26 -5.56 -29.67
CA VAL A 654 100.20 -5.19 -30.60
C VAL A 654 99.29 -4.18 -29.92
N SER A 655 99.30 -2.95 -30.41
CA SER A 655 98.33 -1.93 -30.00
C SER A 655 97.16 -1.95 -30.99
N LEU A 656 95.93 -2.17 -30.51
CA LEU A 656 94.71 -2.09 -31.29
C LEU A 656 93.95 -0.82 -30.91
N HIS A 657 93.35 -0.14 -31.88
CA HIS A 657 92.74 1.16 -31.69
C HIS A 657 91.47 1.31 -32.54
N HIS A 658 90.35 1.64 -31.91
CA HIS A 658 89.07 1.90 -32.55
C HIS A 658 88.59 3.31 -32.18
N VAL A 659 88.19 4.07 -33.19
CA VAL A 659 87.67 5.43 -33.00
C VAL A 659 86.37 5.59 -33.77
N GLU A 660 85.36 6.09 -33.09
CA GLU A 660 84.13 6.61 -33.67
C GLU A 660 83.70 7.89 -32.94
N ASP A 661 82.53 8.42 -33.26
CA ASP A 661 82.06 9.67 -32.64
C ASP A 661 81.81 9.44 -31.13
N LYS A 662 82.58 10.14 -30.29
CA LYS A 662 82.59 10.02 -28.82
C LYS A 662 82.98 8.64 -28.25
N LEU A 663 83.75 7.84 -28.99
CA LEU A 663 84.39 6.62 -28.49
C LEU A 663 85.79 6.52 -29.10
N ASP A 664 86.83 6.47 -28.27
CA ASP A 664 88.24 6.39 -28.67
C ASP A 664 88.93 5.41 -27.72
N GLU A 665 89.14 4.18 -28.19
CA GLU A 665 89.50 3.05 -27.34
C GLU A 665 90.73 2.32 -27.87
N THR A 666 91.71 2.11 -27.00
CA THR A 666 93.00 1.47 -27.31
C THR A 666 93.29 0.33 -26.34
N GLU A 667 93.67 -0.84 -26.88
CA GLU A 667 94.09 -2.00 -26.10
C GLU A 667 95.48 -2.48 -26.54
N ASP A 668 96.33 -2.84 -25.56
CA ASP A 668 97.67 -3.33 -25.80
C ASP A 668 97.78 -4.83 -25.46
N LEU A 669 98.02 -5.66 -26.48
CA LEU A 669 98.31 -7.09 -26.33
C LEU A 669 99.81 -7.37 -26.47
N VAL A 670 100.34 -8.31 -25.69
CA VAL A 670 101.77 -8.62 -25.67
C VAL A 670 102.01 -10.13 -25.76
N PHE A 671 102.80 -10.54 -26.75
CA PHE A 671 103.11 -11.94 -27.05
C PHE A 671 104.62 -12.22 -26.91
N LYS A 672 105.00 -13.35 -26.31
CA LYS A 672 106.39 -13.78 -26.09
C LYS A 672 106.48 -15.31 -26.02
N ASP A 673 107.69 -15.83 -26.10
CA ASP A 673 107.95 -17.27 -25.95
C ASP A 673 107.40 -17.81 -24.61
N GLY A 674 106.70 -18.95 -24.67
CA GLY A 674 106.02 -19.58 -23.54
C GLY A 674 104.70 -18.93 -23.07
N ALA A 675 104.23 -17.84 -23.69
CA ALA A 675 102.91 -17.26 -23.44
C ALA A 675 101.87 -17.76 -24.47
N PRO A 676 100.55 -17.64 -24.20
CA PRO A 676 99.52 -17.93 -25.20
C PRO A 676 99.77 -17.13 -26.47
N THR A 677 99.72 -17.80 -27.63
CA THR A 677 99.88 -17.17 -28.94
C THR A 677 98.60 -16.50 -29.42
N THR A 678 97.52 -16.51 -28.64
CA THR A 678 96.26 -15.84 -28.97
C THR A 678 95.83 -14.88 -27.85
N GLY A 679 95.48 -13.66 -28.21
CA GLY A 679 94.85 -12.67 -27.35
C GLY A 679 93.51 -12.22 -27.95
N VAL A 680 92.59 -11.72 -27.13
CA VAL A 680 91.28 -11.24 -27.59
C VAL A 680 91.06 -9.84 -27.06
N TRP A 681 90.70 -8.92 -27.95
CA TRP A 681 90.22 -7.59 -27.58
C TRP A 681 88.72 -7.50 -27.86
N ALA A 682 87.92 -7.14 -26.86
CA ALA A 682 86.50 -6.87 -27.04
C ALA A 682 86.32 -5.43 -27.54
N MET A 683 86.50 -5.22 -28.84
CA MET A 683 86.42 -3.90 -29.47
C MET A 683 85.04 -3.27 -29.24
N PRO A 684 84.94 -2.13 -28.53
CA PRO A 684 83.66 -1.45 -28.34
C PRO A 684 83.27 -0.69 -29.61
N PHE A 685 81.96 -0.58 -29.88
CA PHE A 685 81.39 0.23 -30.95
C PHE A 685 79.92 0.59 -30.63
N LYS A 686 79.46 1.76 -31.07
CA LYS A 686 78.08 2.25 -30.94
C LYS A 686 77.34 2.10 -32.26
N ASP A 687 78.00 2.37 -33.38
CA ASP A 687 77.43 2.22 -34.72
C ASP A 687 77.80 0.86 -35.33
N LYS A 688 76.80 0.02 -35.60
CA LYS A 688 76.99 -1.31 -36.22
C LYS A 688 77.71 -1.26 -37.58
N THR A 689 77.75 -0.10 -38.23
CA THR A 689 78.45 0.12 -39.50
C THR A 689 79.93 0.53 -39.32
N LYS A 690 80.34 0.94 -38.12
CA LYS A 690 81.70 1.36 -37.79
C LYS A 690 82.43 0.26 -37.01
N LYS A 691 82.83 -0.79 -37.71
CA LYS A 691 83.55 -1.95 -37.14
C LYS A 691 85.01 -2.04 -37.55
N SER A 692 85.56 -0.95 -38.09
CA SER A 692 86.95 -0.90 -38.48
C SER A 692 87.83 -0.54 -37.30
N TYR A 693 89.00 -1.17 -37.20
CA TYR A 693 90.03 -0.80 -36.23
C TYR A 693 91.38 -0.64 -36.93
N SER A 694 92.28 0.06 -36.26
CA SER A 694 93.68 0.10 -36.64
C SER A 694 94.50 -0.70 -35.64
N TRP A 695 95.62 -1.26 -36.10
CA TRP A 695 96.53 -1.99 -35.23
C TRP A 695 97.99 -1.71 -35.61
N LYS A 696 98.87 -1.80 -34.62
CA LYS A 696 100.30 -1.65 -34.78
C LYS A 696 101.02 -2.73 -33.99
N ALA A 697 101.69 -3.64 -34.69
CA ALA A 697 102.57 -4.63 -34.08
C ALA A 697 104.04 -4.16 -34.14
N THR A 698 104.69 -4.09 -32.99
CA THR A 698 106.13 -3.86 -32.87
C THR A 698 106.83 -5.14 -32.42
N TYR A 699 107.68 -5.67 -33.29
CA TYR A 699 108.50 -6.86 -33.07
C TYR A 699 109.85 -6.43 -32.51
N PHE A 700 110.18 -6.89 -31.31
CA PHE A 700 111.46 -6.63 -30.65
C PHE A 700 112.38 -7.83 -30.87
N LYS A 701 113.42 -7.67 -31.70
CA LYS A 701 114.30 -8.76 -32.14
C LYS A 701 115.35 -9.12 -31.09
N ALA A 702 115.87 -10.34 -31.18
CA ALA A 702 116.88 -10.83 -30.25
C ALA A 702 118.19 -10.01 -30.31
N ASP A 703 118.54 -9.49 -31.49
CA ASP A 703 119.72 -8.65 -31.77
C ASP A 703 119.59 -7.19 -31.30
N GLY A 704 118.43 -6.79 -30.78
CA GLY A 704 118.15 -5.44 -30.28
C GLY A 704 117.56 -4.49 -31.33
N SER A 705 117.37 -4.92 -32.58
CA SER A 705 116.61 -4.18 -33.58
C SER A 705 115.10 -4.33 -33.39
N ASN A 706 114.31 -3.41 -33.95
CA ASN A 706 112.84 -3.49 -33.93
C ASN A 706 112.28 -3.39 -35.35
N ALA A 707 111.24 -4.17 -35.64
CA ALA A 707 110.43 -4.05 -36.84
C ALA A 707 109.00 -3.67 -36.47
N THR A 708 108.32 -2.90 -37.32
CA THR A 708 106.92 -2.51 -37.09
C THR A 708 106.08 -2.83 -38.30
N VAL A 709 104.90 -3.37 -38.06
CA VAL A 709 103.85 -3.58 -39.06
C VAL A 709 102.58 -2.93 -38.53
N GLU A 710 101.88 -2.21 -39.39
CA GLU A 710 100.64 -1.54 -39.06
C GLU A 710 99.56 -1.87 -40.09
N GLY A 711 98.31 -1.89 -39.63
CA GLY A 711 97.12 -1.99 -40.45
C GLY A 711 96.12 -0.92 -40.05
N HIS A 712 95.48 -0.30 -41.04
CA HIS A 712 94.45 0.69 -40.84
C HIS A 712 93.16 0.20 -41.48
N ASP A 713 92.02 0.61 -40.91
CA ASP A 713 90.68 0.27 -41.38
C ASP A 713 90.42 -1.24 -41.56
N VAL A 714 90.97 -2.06 -40.65
CA VAL A 714 90.79 -3.51 -40.65
C VAL A 714 89.42 -3.87 -40.09
N THR A 715 88.71 -4.78 -40.76
CA THR A 715 87.37 -5.24 -40.35
C THR A 715 87.32 -6.74 -40.02
N ASP A 716 88.45 -7.44 -40.16
CA ASP A 716 88.54 -8.87 -39.88
C ASP A 716 88.42 -9.12 -38.37
N GLU A 717 87.66 -10.15 -37.99
CA GLU A 717 87.53 -10.57 -36.58
C GLU A 717 88.76 -11.35 -36.08
N THR A 718 89.68 -11.67 -36.97
CA THR A 718 90.92 -12.39 -36.65
C THR A 718 92.11 -11.72 -37.33
N LEU A 719 93.02 -11.18 -36.53
CA LEU A 719 94.28 -10.63 -36.95
C LEU A 719 95.38 -11.67 -36.76
N VAL A 720 95.94 -12.18 -37.85
CA VAL A 720 97.14 -13.05 -37.80
C VAL A 720 98.38 -12.20 -38.01
N LEU A 721 99.28 -12.19 -37.04
CA LEU A 721 100.53 -11.46 -37.11
C LEU A 721 101.49 -12.14 -38.10
N PRO A 722 102.03 -11.43 -39.09
CA PRO A 722 102.90 -12.03 -40.11
C PRO A 722 104.22 -12.53 -39.53
N ALA A 723 104.75 -13.59 -40.11
CA ALA A 723 106.13 -14.03 -39.88
C ALA A 723 107.09 -12.96 -40.42
N HIS A 724 107.68 -12.16 -39.52
CA HIS A 724 108.68 -11.16 -39.90
C HIS A 724 110.06 -11.71 -39.56
N ALA A 725 110.95 -11.82 -40.56
CA ALA A 725 112.35 -12.23 -40.37
C ALA A 725 113.10 -11.23 -39.48
#